data_AF-A0A3B5ZVT8-F1
#
_entry.id   AF-A0A3B5ZVT8-F1
#
_cell.length_a   1.000
_cell.length_b   1.000
_cell.length_c   1.000
_cell.angle_alpha   90.00
_cell.angle_beta   90.00
_cell.angle_gamma   90.00
#
_symmetry.space_group_name_H-M   'P 1'
#
loop_
_entity.id
_entity.type
_entity.pdbx_description
1 polymer ?
#
loop_
_entity_poly.entity_id
_entity_poly.type
_entity_poly.pdbx_seq_one_letter_code
_entity_poly.pdbx_strand_id
1 'polypeptide(L)'
;MLSPCTHRISSPLPAPHSHSRFSHQREYRGSPLAPRLPPPPPPLRCFRGTHPPAAAAGEVATMAAPVGEMVWVPVLEEGVFRFDTSEEARSAAGPSLSFVEPRRREEPREGGDRPAVVPACEVAGNVQKVVIKLPSGTSFYGTGEASGPLERTGKRVFTWNTDAWGFGPGTTSLYQSHPWVLAVLPDGKAFGVLADTTRRCEIDLRQECTIKFSAPSAYPIITFGPYNSPAEVMMSLSHAIGTVAMPPKWSLGYHQCRWSYDSSEKVLKVVRTFREKGIPCDVIWMDIDYMDGFRCFTFDSNRFPDPKSMADDLHSIGCKSIWMLDPGIKKEKGYFVYESGSETDVWIKKADDSPFIGEVWPGDCVFPDFTCERTRTWWASLVKDFVSNGVDGIWNDMNEPAVFKTTTKTMPESNIHRGDADIGGVQNHSYYHNVYGMLMARSTYEGMAMSNTDKRPFVLTRAGFIGSQRYAATWTGDNLSNWEHMHMSLPMVLQLGLSGQPLSGPDIGGFAGNATPKLFGRWMGVGALFPFSRGHSETGSIDHEPWSFGEECEEVCRLALLRRYRLLPHIYTLFYLSHKKGAPVAAPLFFADSQDPELRKIETSFLLGPLLICASTSPEKGAHECAHKLPKGVWSRFDFGDSHPDLPVMYLQGGAILPVGLPIKHVGEASLEDDLSLIVSLDENGKAEGVLFEDAGDGYGFTQENYLLTYYVAQVHSSVVSVKVLKTEGSWNRPKRNLNISILLGGGAMISSHGVDGEELHITMPSGSEVSNLVATSELELKKRLEMISPIPDIDEPSGQEGAELSKIPIDLKSGDWLLKVVPWIGGRIISMTHLPTDSQWLHSRIEINGYEEYSGTEYRSAGCTEEYKVVRRYLEHSGEEESISLEGDIGGGLVLQRHISILKDNPKIVQINSSIQARSVGAGSGGFSRLVCLRVHPTFTLLHPTEVVVAFTAINGSKQEFFPESGEVTLEGDLRPNGEWMLVDKCAGVSLVNTFDPSQVSKCLVHWGTGDLNMELWSEERPVSKDTPLTICHQYELRQTC
;
A
#
# COMPACT_ATOMS: atom_id res chain seq x y z
N MET A 1 13.17 1.55 -61.89
CA MET A 1 13.58 1.05 -63.22
C MET A 1 15.03 0.60 -63.14
N LEU A 2 15.39 -0.53 -63.75
CA LEU A 2 16.71 -0.94 -64.29
C LEU A 2 17.99 -0.59 -63.43
N SER A 3 18.69 -1.54 -62.77
CA SER A 3 19.50 -2.68 -63.30
C SER A 3 21.02 -2.38 -63.32
N PRO A 4 21.98 -3.35 -63.44
CA PRO A 4 21.92 -4.81 -63.17
C PRO A 4 23.23 -5.48 -62.60
N CYS A 5 23.23 -6.82 -62.48
CA CYS A 5 24.39 -7.77 -62.53
C CYS A 5 25.41 -7.76 -61.36
N THR A 6 26.07 -8.85 -60.89
CA THR A 6 26.11 -10.33 -61.14
C THR A 6 26.85 -10.99 -59.93
N HIS A 7 27.01 -12.30 -59.69
CA HIS A 7 26.74 -13.54 -60.46
C HIS A 7 26.23 -14.68 -59.53
N ARG A 8 26.65 -15.96 -59.68
CA ARG A 8 26.18 -17.13 -58.88
C ARG A 8 27.09 -18.38 -59.04
N ILE A 9 27.06 -19.33 -58.07
CA ILE A 9 27.25 -20.83 -58.17
C ILE A 9 28.51 -21.52 -57.54
N SER A 10 28.23 -22.70 -56.94
CA SER A 10 29.06 -23.86 -56.48
C SER A 10 29.83 -23.77 -55.15
N SER A 11 29.67 -24.60 -54.08
CA SER A 11 29.46 -26.08 -53.83
C SER A 11 30.76 -26.74 -53.30
N PRO A 12 30.79 -27.90 -52.56
CA PRO A 12 29.80 -28.65 -51.76
C PRO A 12 30.32 -29.14 -50.34
N LEU A 13 29.63 -30.13 -49.72
CA LEU A 13 29.91 -30.90 -48.46
C LEU A 13 31.28 -31.67 -48.44
N PRO A 14 31.79 -32.31 -47.33
CA PRO A 14 31.11 -32.89 -46.14
C PRO A 14 31.84 -32.77 -44.75
N ALA A 15 31.44 -33.60 -43.75
CA ALA A 15 31.88 -33.62 -42.33
C ALA A 15 32.90 -34.79 -42.00
N PRO A 16 32.94 -35.38 -40.78
CA PRO A 16 33.76 -34.98 -39.61
C PRO A 16 34.77 -36.06 -39.10
N HIS A 17 35.69 -35.72 -38.18
CA HIS A 17 36.47 -36.73 -37.40
C HIS A 17 36.98 -36.23 -36.02
N SER A 18 37.59 -37.15 -35.25
CA SER A 18 37.53 -37.24 -33.77
C SER A 18 38.89 -37.34 -33.03
N HIS A 19 38.81 -37.43 -31.69
CA HIS A 19 39.84 -37.80 -30.67
C HIS A 19 40.59 -36.62 -29.99
N SER A 20 40.99 -36.69 -28.72
CA SER A 20 41.27 -37.88 -27.87
C SER A 20 41.11 -37.66 -26.36
N ARG A 21 40.80 -38.74 -25.62
CA ARG A 21 41.41 -39.09 -24.30
C ARG A 21 41.44 -40.62 -24.14
N PHE A 22 42.61 -41.16 -23.80
CA PHE A 22 42.81 -42.55 -23.35
C PHE A 22 42.18 -42.70 -21.93
N SER A 23 41.55 -43.79 -21.47
CA SER A 23 41.63 -45.24 -21.67
C SER A 23 42.72 -46.00 -20.89
N HIS A 24 42.30 -46.75 -19.86
CA HIS A 24 42.89 -48.06 -19.52
C HIS A 24 41.79 -49.03 -19.01
N GLN A 25 42.05 -50.32 -19.09
CA GLN A 25 41.04 -51.41 -19.14
C GLN A 25 40.94 -52.24 -17.83
N ARG A 26 39.75 -52.86 -17.64
CA ARG A 26 39.40 -54.29 -17.31
C ARG A 26 40.31 -55.10 -16.34
N GLU A 27 39.84 -56.07 -15.54
CA GLU A 27 38.89 -57.19 -15.73
C GLU A 27 38.11 -57.54 -14.43
N TYR A 28 36.80 -57.82 -14.39
CA TYR A 28 36.02 -59.03 -14.76
C TYR A 28 35.91 -60.17 -13.71
N ARG A 29 34.65 -60.41 -13.25
CA ARG A 29 33.98 -61.57 -12.58
C ARG A 29 33.09 -61.02 -11.45
N GLY A 30 31.82 -61.38 -11.23
CA GLY A 30 30.88 -62.34 -11.84
C GLY A 30 29.59 -62.32 -10.98
N SER A 31 28.42 -62.53 -11.58
CA SER A 31 27.07 -62.36 -10.98
C SER A 31 26.68 -63.45 -9.94
N PRO A 32 25.46 -63.45 -9.36
CA PRO A 32 24.64 -62.39 -8.74
C PRO A 32 24.19 -62.77 -7.29
N LEU A 33 23.52 -61.87 -6.53
CA LEU A 33 22.49 -62.19 -5.52
C LEU A 33 21.85 -60.92 -4.89
N ALA A 34 20.66 -61.06 -4.31
CA ALA A 34 19.73 -59.96 -3.96
C ALA A 34 20.11 -59.11 -2.73
N PRO A 35 19.65 -57.83 -2.64
CA PRO A 35 19.78 -57.02 -1.44
C PRO A 35 18.78 -57.45 -0.35
N ARG A 36 19.27 -57.57 0.89
CA ARG A 36 18.43 -57.80 2.08
C ARG A 36 17.94 -56.48 2.67
N LEU A 37 16.71 -56.48 3.19
CA LEU A 37 16.15 -55.40 4.01
C LEU A 37 16.93 -55.21 5.33
N PRO A 38 17.07 -53.97 5.83
CA PRO A 38 17.50 -53.72 7.21
C PRO A 38 16.38 -54.04 8.22
N PRO A 39 16.71 -54.35 9.50
CA PRO A 39 15.74 -54.77 10.50
C PRO A 39 14.99 -53.59 11.16
N PRO A 40 13.79 -53.83 11.74
CA PRO A 40 12.99 -52.80 12.40
C PRO A 40 13.50 -52.44 13.81
N PRO A 41 13.18 -51.24 14.34
CA PRO A 41 13.52 -50.84 15.70
C PRO A 41 12.68 -51.59 16.77
N PRO A 42 13.18 -51.70 18.02
CA PRO A 42 12.57 -52.51 19.08
C PRO A 42 11.35 -51.85 19.75
N PRO A 43 10.47 -52.63 20.41
CA PRO A 43 9.19 -52.14 20.93
C PRO A 43 9.30 -51.42 22.29
N LEU A 44 8.48 -50.37 22.45
CA LEU A 44 8.24 -49.67 23.71
C LEU A 44 7.59 -50.59 24.75
N ARG A 45 8.12 -50.59 25.98
CA ARG A 45 7.50 -51.28 27.13
C ARG A 45 6.54 -50.36 27.88
N CYS A 46 5.33 -50.85 28.14
CA CYS A 46 4.35 -50.19 29.00
C CYS A 46 4.80 -50.16 30.47
N PHE A 47 4.44 -49.09 31.19
CA PHE A 47 4.24 -49.13 32.63
C PHE A 47 2.75 -48.87 32.94
N ARG A 48 2.19 -49.60 33.93
CA ARG A 48 0.79 -49.49 34.34
C ARG A 48 0.61 -48.55 35.52
N GLY A 49 -0.33 -47.63 35.34
CA GLY A 49 -1.12 -46.81 36.26
C GLY A 49 -1.04 -46.95 37.79
N THR A 50 -1.19 -45.79 38.43
CA THR A 50 -1.82 -45.58 39.74
C THR A 50 -2.86 -44.45 39.63
N HIS A 51 -3.96 -44.54 40.39
CA HIS A 51 -5.12 -43.62 40.33
C HIS A 51 -4.85 -42.21 40.93
N PRO A 52 -5.69 -41.20 40.63
CA PRO A 52 -5.40 -39.79 40.95
C PRO A 52 -5.91 -39.34 42.34
N PRO A 53 -5.29 -38.30 42.94
CA PRO A 53 -5.90 -37.49 43.98
C PRO A 53 -6.72 -36.32 43.37
N ALA A 54 -7.60 -35.74 44.19
CA ALA A 54 -8.60 -34.75 43.78
C ALA A 54 -8.05 -33.33 43.55
N ALA A 55 -8.89 -32.49 42.94
CA ALA A 55 -8.59 -31.11 42.59
C ALA A 55 -8.29 -30.20 43.79
N ALA A 56 -7.34 -29.29 43.59
CA ALA A 56 -7.20 -28.04 44.34
C ALA A 56 -6.99 -26.91 43.32
N ALA A 57 -7.63 -25.76 43.54
CA ALA A 57 -7.58 -24.64 42.60
C ALA A 57 -6.16 -24.04 42.54
N GLY A 58 -5.68 -23.77 41.34
CA GLY A 58 -4.38 -23.13 41.12
C GLY A 58 -4.52 -21.62 41.03
N GLU A 59 -3.92 -20.90 41.98
CA GLU A 59 -3.46 -19.53 41.71
C GLU A 59 -2.22 -19.63 40.82
N VAL A 60 -2.39 -19.40 39.52
CA VAL A 60 -1.26 -19.24 38.60
C VAL A 60 -0.72 -17.83 38.76
N ALA A 61 0.18 -17.65 39.74
CA ALA A 61 0.97 -16.44 39.84
C ALA A 61 1.90 -16.35 38.62
N THR A 62 1.57 -15.47 37.68
CA THR A 62 2.42 -15.15 36.51
C THR A 62 3.67 -14.41 36.96
N MET A 63 4.71 -15.14 37.35
CA MET A 63 6.06 -14.57 37.48
C MET A 63 6.56 -14.19 36.09
N ALA A 64 6.64 -12.89 35.81
CA ALA A 64 7.35 -12.38 34.65
C ALA A 64 8.82 -12.83 34.72
N ALA A 65 9.37 -13.31 33.60
CA ALA A 65 10.79 -13.62 33.50
C ALA A 65 11.62 -12.34 33.72
N PRO A 66 12.84 -12.42 34.31
CA PRO A 66 13.68 -11.25 34.48
C PRO A 66 14.01 -10.62 33.12
N VAL A 67 13.90 -9.30 33.03
CA VAL A 67 14.34 -8.53 31.86
C VAL A 67 15.84 -8.74 31.66
N GLY A 68 16.22 -9.28 30.50
CA GLY A 68 17.61 -9.61 30.17
C GLY A 68 18.13 -8.83 28.96
N GLU A 69 19.43 -8.57 28.94
CA GLU A 69 20.13 -8.16 27.71
C GLU A 69 20.18 -9.35 26.74
N MET A 70 19.92 -9.11 25.45
CA MET A 70 19.95 -10.16 24.43
C MET A 70 21.39 -10.57 24.08
N VAL A 71 21.62 -11.86 23.83
CA VAL A 71 22.93 -12.36 23.36
C VAL A 71 23.12 -12.00 21.89
N TRP A 72 24.33 -11.61 21.50
CA TRP A 72 24.58 -11.06 20.17
C TRP A 72 25.83 -11.59 19.48
N VAL A 73 25.83 -11.50 18.15
CA VAL A 73 26.98 -11.78 17.27
C VAL A 73 27.01 -10.76 16.12
N PRO A 74 28.20 -10.31 15.66
CA PRO A 74 28.32 -9.57 14.41
C PRO A 74 28.02 -10.48 13.22
N VAL A 75 27.31 -9.98 12.21
CA VAL A 75 26.90 -10.73 11.00
C VAL A 75 26.97 -9.81 9.79
N LEU A 76 26.99 -10.38 8.57
CA LEU A 76 27.06 -9.65 7.29
C LEU A 76 28.31 -8.76 7.10
N GLU A 77 28.39 -7.63 7.79
CA GLU A 77 29.40 -6.57 7.59
C GLU A 77 29.66 -5.76 8.87
N GLU A 78 30.46 -4.70 8.79
CA GLU A 78 30.76 -3.85 9.95
C GLU A 78 29.54 -3.03 10.38
N GLY A 79 29.26 -3.02 11.68
CA GLY A 79 28.09 -2.33 12.22
C GLY A 79 26.76 -3.10 12.11
N VAL A 80 26.77 -4.35 11.62
CA VAL A 80 25.57 -5.19 11.56
C VAL A 80 25.64 -6.33 12.59
N PHE A 81 24.61 -6.43 13.43
CA PHE A 81 24.57 -7.36 14.56
C PHE A 81 23.23 -8.11 14.62
N ARG A 82 23.30 -9.40 14.93
CA ARG A 82 22.15 -10.25 15.27
C ARG A 82 22.05 -10.39 16.79
N PHE A 83 20.85 -10.31 17.31
CA PHE A 83 20.52 -10.53 18.72
C PHE A 83 19.44 -11.61 18.85
N ASP A 84 19.61 -12.48 19.85
CA ASP A 84 18.68 -13.55 20.20
C ASP A 84 18.45 -13.54 21.72
N THR A 85 17.35 -14.14 22.20
CA THR A 85 17.03 -14.15 23.65
C THR A 85 17.91 -15.11 24.45
N SER A 86 18.44 -16.15 23.81
CA SER A 86 19.48 -17.05 24.34
C SER A 86 20.20 -17.77 23.19
N GLU A 87 21.28 -18.50 23.49
CA GLU A 87 21.98 -19.34 22.49
C GLU A 87 21.10 -20.50 22.00
N GLU A 88 20.22 -21.03 22.85
CA GLU A 88 19.22 -22.03 22.48
C GLU A 88 18.17 -21.42 21.53
N ALA A 89 17.70 -20.20 21.80
CA ALA A 89 16.79 -19.49 20.90
C ALA A 89 17.45 -19.17 19.55
N ARG A 90 18.73 -18.79 19.55
CA ARG A 90 19.53 -18.61 18.31
C ARG A 90 19.59 -19.90 17.50
N SER A 91 19.86 -21.02 18.17
CA SER A 91 19.97 -22.36 17.57
C SER A 91 18.63 -22.94 17.11
N ALA A 92 17.52 -22.50 17.71
CA ALA A 92 16.17 -22.91 17.35
C ALA A 92 15.49 -21.97 16.33
N ALA A 93 16.09 -20.81 16.02
CA ALA A 93 15.56 -19.86 15.06
C ALA A 93 15.49 -20.49 13.66
N GLY A 94 14.33 -20.36 13.01
CA GLY A 94 14.16 -20.80 11.63
C GLY A 94 14.96 -19.97 10.61
N PRO A 95 15.03 -20.42 9.35
CA PRO A 95 15.59 -19.64 8.26
C PRO A 95 14.84 -18.30 8.08
N SER A 96 15.54 -17.24 7.69
CA SER A 96 14.91 -15.93 7.44
C SER A 96 14.22 -15.90 6.07
N LEU A 97 13.00 -15.36 6.04
CA LEU A 97 12.31 -15.03 4.79
C LEU A 97 12.48 -13.56 4.38
N SER A 98 13.01 -12.73 5.29
CA SER A 98 13.42 -11.34 4.99
C SER A 98 14.68 -11.33 4.11
N PHE A 99 15.67 -12.15 4.46
CA PHE A 99 16.98 -12.16 3.81
C PHE A 99 16.93 -12.74 2.39
N VAL A 100 17.81 -12.27 1.51
CA VAL A 100 18.00 -12.85 0.16
C VAL A 100 18.59 -14.26 0.23
N GLU A 101 19.46 -14.51 1.21
CA GLU A 101 20.02 -15.81 1.55
C GLU A 101 19.55 -16.19 2.97
N PRO A 102 18.57 -17.12 3.12
CA PRO A 102 17.86 -17.31 4.38
C PRO A 102 18.71 -17.60 5.63
N ARG A 103 19.90 -18.19 5.43
CA ARG A 103 20.83 -18.57 6.51
C ARG A 103 22.01 -17.61 6.69
N ARG A 104 22.15 -16.58 5.87
CA ARG A 104 23.34 -15.68 5.92
C ARG A 104 23.45 -14.91 7.26
N ARG A 105 22.34 -14.77 8.00
CA ARG A 105 22.29 -14.26 9.38
C ARG A 105 22.73 -15.26 10.47
N GLU A 106 23.02 -16.50 10.11
CA GLU A 106 23.49 -17.56 11.02
C GLU A 106 25.03 -17.64 11.03
N GLU A 107 25.68 -17.03 10.04
CA GLU A 107 27.13 -17.02 9.87
C GLU A 107 27.75 -15.83 10.62
N PRO A 108 28.49 -16.05 11.73
CA PRO A 108 29.11 -14.96 12.47
C PRO A 108 30.29 -14.38 11.69
N ARG A 109 30.41 -13.05 11.68
CA ARG A 109 31.53 -12.34 11.07
C ARG A 109 32.73 -12.31 12.03
N GLU A 110 33.95 -12.52 11.52
CA GLU A 110 35.15 -12.21 12.30
C GLU A 110 35.29 -10.67 12.43
N GLY A 111 35.34 -10.17 13.66
CA GLY A 111 35.34 -8.73 13.96
C GLY A 111 35.58 -8.42 15.43
N GLY A 112 35.97 -7.18 15.72
CA GLY A 112 36.17 -6.65 17.07
C GLY A 112 35.23 -5.48 17.42
N ASP A 113 34.35 -5.11 16.50
CA ASP A 113 33.26 -4.15 16.68
C ASP A 113 32.22 -4.68 17.67
N ARG A 114 31.45 -3.75 18.24
CA ARG A 114 30.42 -4.02 19.24
C ARG A 114 29.17 -3.23 18.90
N PRO A 115 27.98 -3.76 19.20
CA PRO A 115 26.74 -3.04 18.95
C PRO A 115 26.69 -1.74 19.76
N ALA A 116 26.26 -0.66 19.14
CA ALA A 116 26.09 0.63 19.81
C ALA A 116 24.96 0.61 20.85
N VAL A 117 23.97 -0.27 20.65
CA VAL A 117 22.84 -0.51 21.57
C VAL A 117 22.58 -2.01 21.63
N VAL A 118 22.47 -2.57 22.83
CA VAL A 118 22.01 -3.94 23.05
C VAL A 118 20.50 -3.88 23.38
N PRO A 119 19.62 -4.54 22.60
CA PRO A 119 18.21 -4.65 22.94
C PRO A 119 18.00 -5.39 24.26
N ALA A 120 17.03 -4.92 25.04
CA ALA A 120 16.52 -5.64 26.21
C ALA A 120 15.31 -6.48 25.80
N CYS A 121 15.15 -7.66 26.40
CA CYS A 121 14.02 -8.55 26.14
C CYS A 121 13.24 -8.90 27.42
N GLU A 122 11.93 -8.98 27.28
CA GLU A 122 10.99 -9.59 28.23
C GLU A 122 10.20 -10.68 27.49
N VAL A 123 10.10 -11.88 28.08
CA VAL A 123 9.25 -12.96 27.55
C VAL A 123 8.07 -13.16 28.49
N ALA A 124 6.87 -12.90 27.98
CA ALA A 124 5.61 -13.02 28.71
C ALA A 124 4.75 -14.11 28.05
N GLY A 125 4.70 -15.29 28.66
CA GLY A 125 4.06 -16.47 28.05
C GLY A 125 4.76 -16.87 26.74
N ASN A 126 4.01 -16.91 25.64
CA ASN A 126 4.54 -17.14 24.28
C ASN A 126 4.72 -15.83 23.50
N VAL A 127 4.88 -14.67 24.14
CA VAL A 127 5.16 -13.39 23.46
C VAL A 127 6.54 -12.89 23.84
N GLN A 128 7.41 -12.69 22.84
CA GLN A 128 8.68 -12.00 23.01
C GLN A 128 8.47 -10.49 22.78
N LYS A 129 8.78 -9.70 23.79
CA LYS A 129 8.83 -8.23 23.72
C LYS A 129 10.29 -7.79 23.73
N VAL A 130 10.67 -6.98 22.75
CA VAL A 130 11.99 -6.37 22.66
C VAL A 130 11.86 -4.86 22.84
N VAL A 131 12.77 -4.26 23.62
CA VAL A 131 12.84 -2.82 23.88
C VAL A 131 14.23 -2.31 23.54
N ILE A 132 14.30 -1.29 22.68
CA ILE A 132 15.53 -0.64 22.25
C ILE A 132 15.41 0.85 22.58
N LYS A 133 16.35 1.36 23.38
CA LYS A 133 16.38 2.77 23.81
C LYS A 133 17.43 3.53 23.02
N LEU A 134 17.06 4.69 22.51
CA LEU A 134 17.90 5.59 21.71
C LEU A 134 17.98 6.97 22.36
N PRO A 135 18.90 7.86 21.93
CA PRO A 135 19.03 9.21 22.46
C PRO A 135 17.76 10.07 22.26
N SER A 136 17.45 10.97 23.21
CA SER A 136 16.32 11.92 23.10
C SER A 136 16.46 12.82 21.87
N GLY A 137 15.36 13.03 21.13
CA GLY A 137 15.35 13.70 19.82
C GLY A 137 15.59 12.78 18.61
N THR A 138 15.45 11.46 18.79
CA THR A 138 15.43 10.49 17.68
C THR A 138 14.08 10.49 16.97
N SER A 139 14.09 10.59 15.64
CA SER A 139 12.90 10.48 14.78
C SER A 139 12.80 9.10 14.13
N PHE A 140 11.60 8.53 14.07
CA PHE A 140 11.36 7.19 13.52
C PHE A 140 10.65 7.19 12.15
N TYR A 141 11.05 6.27 11.28
CA TYR A 141 10.56 6.09 9.91
C TYR A 141 10.56 4.59 9.53
N GLY A 142 10.13 4.27 8.30
CA GLY A 142 10.02 2.90 7.80
C GLY A 142 8.65 2.31 8.15
N THR A 143 8.62 1.17 8.84
CA THR A 143 7.44 0.37 9.20
C THR A 143 6.65 -0.23 8.01
N GLY A 144 7.17 -0.11 6.79
CA GLY A 144 6.53 -0.64 5.59
C GLY A 144 5.35 0.21 5.12
N GLU A 145 4.34 -0.48 4.61
CA GLU A 145 3.09 0.13 4.21
C GLU A 145 2.21 0.42 5.43
N ALA A 146 2.12 1.69 5.81
CA ALA A 146 1.17 2.17 6.80
C ALA A 146 0.70 3.58 6.42
N SER A 147 -0.55 3.89 6.70
CA SER A 147 -1.19 5.17 6.37
C SER A 147 -0.69 6.33 7.25
N GLY A 148 -1.14 7.55 6.97
CA GLY A 148 -0.87 8.73 7.79
C GLY A 148 0.58 9.26 7.67
N PRO A 149 1.06 10.01 8.69
CA PRO A 149 2.31 10.78 8.63
C PRO A 149 3.60 9.99 8.33
N LEU A 150 4.55 10.65 7.67
CA LEU A 150 5.90 10.16 7.38
C LEU A 150 6.71 9.92 8.65
N GLU A 151 6.62 10.79 9.66
CA GLU A 151 7.26 10.51 10.95
C GLU A 151 6.39 9.53 11.76
N ARG A 152 7.00 8.41 12.18
CA ARG A 152 6.37 7.35 12.98
C ARG A 152 6.57 7.51 14.49
N THR A 153 7.28 8.54 14.93
CA THR A 153 7.39 8.92 16.33
C THR A 153 5.98 9.16 16.90
N GLY A 154 5.64 8.54 18.03
CA GLY A 154 4.30 8.63 18.59
C GLY A 154 3.27 7.65 18.00
N LYS A 155 3.65 6.75 17.07
CA LYS A 155 2.74 5.83 16.37
C LYS A 155 2.86 4.38 16.85
N ARG A 156 1.87 3.56 16.47
CA ARG A 156 1.81 2.11 16.66
C ARG A 156 1.37 1.48 15.35
N VAL A 157 2.08 0.48 14.87
CA VAL A 157 1.83 -0.22 13.60
C VAL A 157 1.83 -1.72 13.86
N PHE A 158 1.02 -2.49 13.13
CA PHE A 158 1.04 -3.94 13.13
C PHE A 158 1.47 -4.45 11.76
N THR A 159 2.24 -5.53 11.76
CA THR A 159 2.58 -6.30 10.56
C THR A 159 1.62 -7.49 10.44
N TRP A 160 0.49 -7.25 9.78
CA TRP A 160 -0.51 -8.26 9.48
C TRP A 160 -1.25 -7.89 8.18
N ASN A 161 -0.89 -8.56 7.08
CA ASN A 161 -1.39 -8.23 5.75
C ASN A 161 -2.93 -8.28 5.72
N THR A 162 -3.57 -7.13 5.52
CA THR A 162 -5.01 -6.97 5.69
C THR A 162 -5.60 -6.25 4.48
N ASP A 163 -6.68 -6.82 3.92
CA ASP A 163 -7.52 -6.13 2.96
C ASP A 163 -8.15 -4.92 3.65
N ALA A 164 -7.61 -3.73 3.35
CA ALA A 164 -7.86 -2.49 4.05
C ALA A 164 -8.51 -1.42 3.17
N TRP A 165 -9.43 -1.82 2.28
CA TRP A 165 -10.22 -0.92 1.44
C TRP A 165 -10.72 0.32 2.21
N GLY A 166 -10.49 1.52 1.66
CA GLY A 166 -10.92 2.78 2.27
C GLY A 166 -10.16 3.18 3.55
N PHE A 167 -8.91 2.75 3.72
CA PHE A 167 -8.10 3.01 4.91
C PHE A 167 -7.96 4.51 5.28
N GLY A 168 -8.12 4.87 6.55
CA GLY A 168 -7.85 6.23 7.05
C GLY A 168 -6.42 6.41 7.59
N PRO A 169 -6.00 7.63 7.98
CA PRO A 169 -4.68 7.91 8.54
C PRO A 169 -4.40 7.25 9.91
N GLY A 170 -5.45 6.70 10.55
CA GLY A 170 -5.36 5.91 11.78
C GLY A 170 -5.27 4.40 11.56
N THR A 171 -5.35 3.90 10.32
CA THR A 171 -5.27 2.46 10.04
C THR A 171 -3.87 1.92 10.38
N THR A 172 -3.83 0.90 11.23
CA THR A 172 -2.57 0.41 11.84
C THR A 172 -1.96 -0.81 11.14
N SER A 173 -2.64 -1.39 10.15
CA SER A 173 -2.16 -2.49 9.31
C SER A 173 -2.80 -2.40 7.94
N LEU A 174 -1.99 -2.55 6.87
CA LEU A 174 -2.42 -2.49 5.47
C LEU A 174 -1.97 -3.80 4.77
N TYR A 175 -1.70 -3.75 3.48
CA TYR A 175 -1.51 -4.92 2.62
C TYR A 175 -0.10 -5.53 2.77
N GLN A 176 0.93 -4.73 3.11
CA GLN A 176 2.32 -5.20 3.25
C GLN A 176 2.90 -5.10 4.68
N SER A 177 3.68 -6.12 5.05
CA SER A 177 4.31 -6.25 6.37
C SER A 177 5.82 -6.08 6.33
N HIS A 178 6.33 -5.00 6.92
CA HIS A 178 7.77 -4.78 7.10
C HIS A 178 8.05 -4.54 8.59
N PRO A 179 8.54 -5.54 9.35
CA PRO A 179 8.87 -5.42 10.78
C PRO A 179 10.19 -4.64 10.99
N TRP A 180 10.26 -3.44 10.42
CA TRP A 180 11.45 -2.63 10.22
C TRP A 180 11.25 -1.20 10.72
N VAL A 181 12.26 -0.64 11.37
CA VAL A 181 12.30 0.78 11.78
C VAL A 181 13.65 1.39 11.38
N LEU A 182 13.58 2.51 10.66
CA LEU A 182 14.71 3.42 10.45
C LEU A 182 14.63 4.53 11.50
N ALA A 183 15.71 4.76 12.23
CA ALA A 183 15.84 5.82 13.23
C ALA A 183 16.87 6.85 12.77
N VAL A 184 16.51 8.13 12.80
CA VAL A 184 17.44 9.26 12.58
C VAL A 184 17.75 9.90 13.93
N LEU A 185 19.01 9.80 14.34
CA LEU A 185 19.52 10.23 15.63
C LEU A 185 19.63 11.78 15.70
N PRO A 186 19.77 12.38 16.89
CA PRO A 186 19.81 13.84 17.05
C PRO A 186 20.98 14.52 16.34
N ASP A 187 22.09 13.81 16.10
CA ASP A 187 23.27 14.30 15.37
C ASP A 187 23.22 14.06 13.85
N GLY A 188 22.07 13.60 13.34
CA GLY A 188 21.84 13.30 11.92
C GLY A 188 22.33 11.93 11.46
N LYS A 189 23.04 11.18 12.30
CA LYS A 189 23.36 9.77 12.04
C LYS A 189 22.10 8.93 11.97
N ALA A 190 22.18 7.75 11.38
CA ALA A 190 21.05 6.85 11.25
C ALA A 190 21.35 5.43 11.75
N PHE A 191 20.30 4.76 12.22
CA PHE A 191 20.35 3.41 12.76
C PHE A 191 19.12 2.63 12.28
N GLY A 192 19.29 1.37 11.89
CA GLY A 192 18.21 0.51 11.42
C GLY A 192 17.95 -0.67 12.35
N VAL A 193 16.69 -1.08 12.48
CA VAL A 193 16.31 -2.28 13.24
C VAL A 193 15.25 -3.10 12.50
N LEU A 194 15.57 -4.37 12.24
CA LEU A 194 14.67 -5.39 11.72
C LEU A 194 14.33 -6.40 12.83
N ALA A 195 13.05 -6.58 13.14
CA ALA A 195 12.57 -7.74 13.89
C ALA A 195 12.28 -8.86 12.88
N ASP A 196 13.18 -9.83 12.77
CA ASP A 196 13.15 -10.83 11.69
C ASP A 196 12.19 -11.98 12.04
N THR A 197 10.89 -11.68 11.91
CA THR A 197 9.76 -12.57 12.16
C THR A 197 8.69 -12.39 11.07
N THR A 198 8.13 -13.52 10.60
CA THR A 198 7.01 -13.56 9.64
C THR A 198 5.64 -13.56 10.31
N ARG A 199 5.60 -13.73 11.64
CA ARG A 199 4.37 -13.72 12.44
C ARG A 199 3.87 -12.29 12.62
N ARG A 200 2.63 -12.16 13.11
CA ARG A 200 2.07 -10.88 13.55
C ARG A 200 3.00 -10.18 14.56
N CYS A 201 3.63 -9.07 14.16
CA CYS A 201 4.46 -8.25 15.03
C CYS A 201 3.86 -6.85 15.20
N GLU A 202 3.75 -6.41 16.45
CA GLU A 202 3.50 -5.03 16.82
C GLU A 202 4.81 -4.23 16.81
N ILE A 203 4.75 -3.01 16.27
CA ILE A 203 5.79 -1.99 16.34
C ILE A 203 5.20 -0.81 17.13
N ASP A 204 5.66 -0.60 18.37
CA ASP A 204 5.20 0.50 19.22
C ASP A 204 6.31 1.54 19.40
N LEU A 205 6.05 2.74 18.88
CA LEU A 205 6.93 3.91 18.85
C LEU A 205 6.31 5.09 19.63
N ARG A 206 5.27 4.84 20.45
CA ARG A 206 4.57 5.85 21.24
C ARG A 206 5.41 6.40 22.39
N GLN A 207 6.32 5.59 22.93
CA GLN A 207 7.26 6.03 23.95
C GLN A 207 8.45 6.74 23.29
N GLU A 208 8.74 7.96 23.72
CA GLU A 208 9.83 8.79 23.17
C GLU A 208 11.15 7.99 23.10
N CYS A 209 11.79 8.07 21.93
CA CYS A 209 13.11 7.49 21.65
C CYS A 209 13.25 6.00 22.02
N THR A 210 12.14 5.26 22.01
CA THR A 210 12.09 3.85 22.34
C THR A 210 11.40 3.07 21.22
N ILE A 211 12.09 2.11 20.62
CA ILE A 211 11.47 1.14 19.71
C ILE A 211 11.05 -0.07 20.53
N LYS A 212 9.79 -0.50 20.38
CA LYS A 212 9.31 -1.76 20.94
C LYS A 212 8.79 -2.67 19.83
N PHE A 213 9.25 -3.91 19.80
CA PHE A 213 8.68 -4.98 19.00
C PHE A 213 8.00 -6.01 19.90
N SER A 214 6.83 -6.50 19.53
CA SER A 214 6.15 -7.59 20.24
C SER A 214 5.55 -8.58 19.25
N ALA A 215 5.98 -9.85 19.30
CA ALA A 215 5.45 -10.91 18.44
C ALA A 215 5.40 -12.27 19.18
N PRO A 216 4.58 -13.23 18.71
CA PRO A 216 4.55 -14.58 19.25
C PRO A 216 5.85 -15.36 19.00
N SER A 217 6.22 -16.19 19.97
CA SER A 217 7.43 -17.03 20.00
C SER A 217 8.74 -16.23 19.89
N ALA A 218 9.89 -16.93 19.99
CA ALA A 218 11.19 -16.28 19.94
C ALA A 218 11.56 -15.86 18.50
N TYR A 219 12.10 -14.65 18.33
CA TYR A 219 12.57 -14.13 17.03
C TYR A 219 13.86 -13.30 17.18
N PRO A 220 14.78 -13.34 16.20
CA PRO A 220 15.98 -12.51 16.24
C PRO A 220 15.72 -11.05 15.87
N ILE A 221 16.55 -10.17 16.40
CA ILE A 221 16.64 -8.75 15.99
C ILE A 221 17.93 -8.58 15.19
N ILE A 222 17.86 -7.86 14.08
CA ILE A 222 19.04 -7.43 13.31
C ILE A 222 19.13 -5.90 13.38
N THR A 223 20.29 -5.37 13.78
CA THR A 223 20.54 -3.92 13.80
C THR A 223 21.58 -3.51 12.77
N PHE A 224 21.44 -2.31 12.22
CA PHE A 224 22.30 -1.77 11.17
C PHE A 224 22.85 -0.39 11.60
N GLY A 225 24.17 -0.28 11.77
CA GLY A 225 24.86 0.95 12.14
C GLY A 225 25.08 1.14 13.65
N PRO A 226 25.19 2.40 14.14
CA PRO A 226 24.83 3.64 13.45
C PRO A 226 25.82 4.04 12.35
N TYR A 227 25.29 4.53 11.24
CA TYR A 227 26.04 5.09 10.11
C TYR A 227 25.91 6.61 10.04
N ASN A 228 26.72 7.28 9.21
CA ASN A 228 26.75 8.73 9.12
C ASN A 228 25.51 9.31 8.43
N SER A 229 24.81 8.52 7.62
CA SER A 229 23.62 8.93 6.86
C SER A 229 22.52 7.87 6.84
N PRO A 230 21.24 8.28 6.67
CA PRO A 230 20.14 7.36 6.39
C PRO A 230 20.37 6.48 5.13
N ALA A 231 21.05 7.01 4.12
CA ALA A 231 21.36 6.28 2.91
C ALA A 231 22.27 5.06 3.16
N GLU A 232 23.27 5.17 4.04
CA GLU A 232 24.13 4.04 4.42
C GLU A 232 23.35 2.92 5.12
N VAL A 233 22.36 3.26 5.97
CA VAL A 233 21.45 2.26 6.56
C VAL A 233 20.66 1.53 5.49
N MET A 234 20.14 2.24 4.47
CA MET A 234 19.38 1.61 3.38
C MET A 234 20.26 0.70 2.50
N MET A 235 21.49 1.11 2.20
CA MET A 235 22.45 0.26 1.49
C MET A 235 22.75 -1.02 2.29
N SER A 236 23.06 -0.89 3.58
CA SER A 236 23.35 -2.01 4.48
C SER A 236 22.15 -2.96 4.67
N LEU A 237 20.93 -2.42 4.80
CA LEU A 237 19.69 -3.21 4.77
C LEU A 237 19.59 -4.03 3.47
N SER A 238 19.89 -3.42 2.32
CA SER A 238 19.80 -4.12 1.02
C SER A 238 20.81 -5.26 0.87
N HIS A 239 21.95 -5.22 1.57
CA HIS A 239 22.89 -6.34 1.61
C HIS A 239 22.31 -7.57 2.34
N ALA A 240 21.34 -7.36 3.24
CA ALA A 240 20.58 -8.41 3.92
C ALA A 240 19.36 -8.88 3.09
N ILE A 241 18.47 -7.95 2.72
CA ILE A 241 17.17 -8.28 2.09
C ILE A 241 17.21 -8.36 0.56
N GLY A 242 18.35 -8.07 -0.07
CA GLY A 242 18.48 -7.96 -1.52
C GLY A 242 17.97 -6.63 -2.08
N THR A 243 18.37 -6.31 -3.30
CA THR A 243 17.97 -5.09 -4.02
C THR A 243 16.73 -5.32 -4.88
N VAL A 244 16.17 -4.24 -5.43
CA VAL A 244 15.14 -4.33 -6.47
C VAL A 244 15.71 -4.98 -7.73
N ALA A 245 14.94 -5.86 -8.38
CA ALA A 245 15.29 -6.33 -9.72
C ALA A 245 15.27 -5.13 -10.69
N MET A 246 16.21 -5.05 -11.64
CA MET A 246 16.19 -3.97 -12.63
C MET A 246 14.87 -4.07 -13.44
N PRO A 247 13.98 -3.06 -13.39
CA PRO A 247 12.69 -3.14 -14.08
C PRO A 247 12.89 -3.05 -15.59
N PRO A 248 11.97 -3.60 -16.41
CA PRO A 248 11.93 -3.24 -17.82
C PRO A 248 11.52 -1.76 -17.95
N LYS A 249 12.17 -1.01 -18.85
CA LYS A 249 12.01 0.45 -18.99
C LYS A 249 10.57 0.87 -19.26
N TRP A 250 9.78 0.03 -19.93
CA TRP A 250 8.36 0.29 -20.21
C TRP A 250 7.51 0.30 -18.93
N SER A 251 7.88 -0.44 -17.88
CA SER A 251 7.14 -0.45 -16.61
C SER A 251 7.45 0.76 -15.72
N LEU A 252 8.26 1.70 -16.22
CA LEU A 252 8.47 3.02 -15.65
C LEU A 252 7.72 4.10 -16.44
N GLY A 253 7.02 3.77 -17.53
CA GLY A 253 6.14 4.70 -18.24
C GLY A 253 4.91 5.09 -17.39
N TYR A 254 3.87 5.61 -18.05
CA TYR A 254 2.55 5.76 -17.43
C TYR A 254 1.67 4.54 -17.71
N HIS A 255 0.89 4.17 -16.72
CA HIS A 255 0.02 2.99 -16.70
C HIS A 255 -1.44 3.44 -16.54
N GLN A 256 -2.36 2.91 -17.35
CA GLN A 256 -3.80 3.14 -17.18
C GLN A 256 -4.50 1.82 -16.82
N CYS A 257 -5.32 1.86 -15.77
CA CYS A 257 -6.19 0.78 -15.34
C CYS A 257 -7.61 1.34 -15.08
N ARG A 258 -8.57 0.44 -14.96
CA ARG A 258 -9.91 0.63 -14.42
C ARG A 258 -10.46 -0.75 -14.10
N TRP A 259 -11.21 -0.89 -13.01
CA TRP A 259 -12.09 -2.02 -12.73
C TRP A 259 -13.48 -1.73 -13.37
N SER A 260 -13.82 -2.17 -14.58
CA SER A 260 -13.00 -2.90 -15.56
C SER A 260 -12.99 -2.20 -16.93
N TYR A 261 -11.89 -2.39 -17.67
CA TYR A 261 -11.97 -2.44 -19.12
C TYR A 261 -12.51 -3.81 -19.55
N ASP A 262 -13.84 -3.91 -19.52
CA ASP A 262 -14.65 -5.13 -19.68
C ASP A 262 -14.49 -5.90 -21.01
N SER A 263 -13.80 -5.37 -22.02
CA SER A 263 -13.76 -5.96 -23.37
C SER A 263 -12.52 -5.53 -24.16
N SER A 264 -12.07 -6.39 -25.07
CA SER A 264 -10.91 -6.12 -25.94
C SER A 264 -11.08 -4.87 -26.80
N GLU A 265 -12.32 -4.58 -27.24
CA GLU A 265 -12.65 -3.38 -28.01
C GLU A 265 -12.49 -2.10 -27.17
N LYS A 266 -12.93 -2.12 -25.91
CA LYS A 266 -12.80 -0.99 -24.97
C LYS A 266 -11.34 -0.72 -24.63
N VAL A 267 -10.56 -1.77 -24.36
CA VAL A 267 -9.10 -1.71 -24.17
C VAL A 267 -8.41 -1.02 -25.36
N LEU A 268 -8.64 -1.50 -26.58
CA LEU A 268 -8.02 -0.93 -27.78
C LEU A 268 -8.47 0.51 -28.05
N LYS A 269 -9.73 0.85 -27.75
CA LYS A 269 -10.25 2.22 -27.86
C LYS A 269 -9.49 3.18 -26.93
N VAL A 270 -9.35 2.84 -25.65
CA VAL A 270 -8.66 3.69 -24.66
C VAL A 270 -7.22 3.97 -25.08
N VAL A 271 -6.46 2.94 -25.48
CA VAL A 271 -5.05 3.11 -25.89
C VAL A 271 -4.92 3.92 -27.19
N ARG A 272 -5.85 3.76 -28.14
CA ARG A 272 -5.91 4.63 -29.34
C ARG A 272 -6.17 6.08 -28.96
N THR A 273 -7.10 6.35 -28.04
CA THR A 273 -7.38 7.71 -27.54
C THR A 273 -6.17 8.38 -26.89
N PHE A 274 -5.33 7.65 -26.12
CA PHE A 274 -4.04 8.17 -25.65
C PHE A 274 -3.13 8.65 -26.80
N ARG A 275 -3.01 7.83 -27.86
CA ARG A 275 -2.15 8.14 -29.02
C ARG A 275 -2.67 9.32 -29.85
N GLU A 276 -4.00 9.40 -30.02
CA GLU A 276 -4.73 10.47 -30.70
C GLU A 276 -4.57 11.81 -29.97
N LYS A 277 -4.75 11.83 -28.65
CA LYS A 277 -4.57 13.03 -27.80
C LYS A 277 -3.11 13.40 -27.54
N GLY A 278 -2.16 12.56 -27.93
CA GLY A 278 -0.73 12.78 -27.68
C GLY A 278 -0.36 12.71 -26.20
N ILE A 279 -1.12 11.96 -25.41
CA ILE A 279 -0.88 11.76 -23.98
C ILE A 279 -0.03 10.49 -23.81
N PRO A 280 1.14 10.56 -23.14
CA PRO A 280 2.01 9.40 -22.99
C PRO A 280 1.39 8.26 -22.17
N CYS A 281 1.56 7.02 -22.62
CA CYS A 281 1.10 5.81 -21.91
C CYS A 281 1.80 4.56 -22.47
N ASP A 282 2.40 3.73 -21.61
CA ASP A 282 3.08 2.50 -21.99
C ASP A 282 2.26 1.24 -21.68
N VAL A 283 1.31 1.28 -20.74
CA VAL A 283 0.69 0.05 -20.21
C VAL A 283 -0.80 0.20 -19.97
N ILE A 284 -1.57 -0.79 -20.45
CA ILE A 284 -2.99 -0.97 -20.17
C ILE A 284 -3.19 -2.25 -19.34
N TRP A 285 -4.12 -2.21 -18.39
CA TRP A 285 -4.34 -3.27 -17.42
C TRP A 285 -5.72 -3.92 -17.61
N MET A 286 -5.74 -5.25 -17.47
CA MET A 286 -6.90 -6.11 -17.58
C MET A 286 -7.27 -6.60 -16.19
N ASP A 287 -8.23 -5.89 -15.62
CA ASP A 287 -8.88 -6.18 -14.34
C ASP A 287 -9.82 -7.40 -14.46
N ILE A 288 -10.31 -7.90 -13.32
CA ILE A 288 -10.92 -9.22 -13.11
C ILE A 288 -11.95 -9.68 -14.16
N ASP A 289 -12.68 -8.74 -14.76
CA ASP A 289 -13.70 -9.01 -15.78
C ASP A 289 -13.20 -9.74 -17.02
N TYR A 290 -11.90 -9.75 -17.30
CA TYR A 290 -11.40 -10.51 -18.46
C TYR A 290 -11.60 -12.03 -18.33
N MET A 291 -11.74 -12.55 -17.10
CA MET A 291 -11.83 -13.98 -16.80
C MET A 291 -13.22 -14.56 -17.09
N ASP A 292 -13.31 -15.84 -17.51
CA ASP A 292 -14.57 -16.56 -17.57
C ASP A 292 -15.07 -16.89 -16.15
N GLY A 293 -16.09 -16.15 -15.69
CA GLY A 293 -16.70 -16.36 -14.37
C GLY A 293 -15.72 -16.21 -13.21
N PHE A 294 -14.78 -15.25 -13.34
CA PHE A 294 -13.70 -14.96 -12.38
C PHE A 294 -12.72 -16.14 -12.14
N ARG A 295 -12.66 -17.10 -13.06
CA ARG A 295 -11.67 -18.19 -12.99
C ARG A 295 -10.30 -17.71 -13.49
N CYS A 296 -9.30 -17.68 -12.61
CA CYS A 296 -7.92 -17.38 -12.98
C CYS A 296 -7.41 -18.24 -14.15
N PHE A 297 -6.47 -17.69 -14.93
CA PHE A 297 -5.91 -18.34 -16.13
C PHE A 297 -6.94 -18.69 -17.23
N THR A 298 -8.11 -18.03 -17.24
CA THR A 298 -9.11 -18.15 -18.32
C THR A 298 -9.39 -16.78 -18.94
N PHE A 299 -10.02 -16.77 -20.12
CA PHE A 299 -10.52 -15.56 -20.78
C PHE A 299 -12.00 -15.77 -21.12
N ASP A 300 -12.83 -14.74 -20.90
CA ASP A 300 -14.22 -14.70 -21.36
C ASP A 300 -14.24 -14.69 -22.89
N SER A 301 -14.72 -15.77 -23.50
CA SER A 301 -14.68 -15.94 -24.96
C SER A 301 -15.60 -15.01 -25.75
N ASN A 302 -16.49 -14.26 -25.09
CA ASN A 302 -17.32 -13.24 -25.73
C ASN A 302 -16.66 -11.84 -25.67
N ARG A 303 -15.99 -11.53 -24.55
CA ARG A 303 -15.40 -10.21 -24.28
C ARG A 303 -13.92 -10.11 -24.66
N PHE A 304 -13.21 -11.24 -24.62
CA PHE A 304 -11.79 -11.41 -24.97
C PHE A 304 -11.59 -12.69 -25.82
N PRO A 305 -12.17 -12.75 -27.04
CA PRO A 305 -12.14 -13.96 -27.88
C PRO A 305 -10.73 -14.35 -28.37
N ASP A 306 -9.83 -13.38 -28.56
CA ASP A 306 -8.44 -13.59 -28.96
C ASP A 306 -7.53 -12.59 -28.21
N PRO A 307 -7.11 -12.90 -26.96
CA PRO A 307 -6.25 -12.02 -26.16
C PRO A 307 -4.89 -11.80 -26.82
N LYS A 308 -4.42 -12.77 -27.63
CA LYS A 308 -3.13 -12.69 -28.31
C LYS A 308 -3.14 -11.67 -29.44
N SER A 309 -4.15 -11.72 -30.31
CA SER A 309 -4.32 -10.74 -31.38
C SER A 309 -4.51 -9.33 -30.82
N MET A 310 -5.24 -9.18 -29.71
CA MET A 310 -5.36 -7.90 -29.00
C MET A 310 -4.01 -7.40 -28.46
N ALA A 311 -3.18 -8.28 -27.89
CA ALA A 311 -1.84 -7.92 -27.41
C ALA A 311 -0.90 -7.53 -28.56
N ASP A 312 -0.94 -8.24 -29.69
CA ASP A 312 -0.17 -7.89 -30.88
C ASP A 312 -0.60 -6.51 -31.44
N ASP A 313 -1.91 -6.19 -31.44
CA ASP A 313 -2.45 -4.87 -31.77
C ASP A 313 -1.95 -3.77 -30.81
N LEU A 314 -1.96 -4.02 -29.49
CA LEU A 314 -1.43 -3.10 -28.48
C LEU A 314 0.08 -2.85 -28.66
N HIS A 315 0.85 -3.90 -28.95
CA HIS A 315 2.30 -3.80 -29.20
C HIS A 315 2.59 -2.97 -30.45
N SER A 316 1.76 -3.06 -31.48
CA SER A 316 1.90 -2.28 -32.72
C SER A 316 1.81 -0.76 -32.52
N ILE A 317 1.13 -0.32 -31.45
CA ILE A 317 1.02 1.08 -31.02
C ILE A 317 1.83 1.37 -29.74
N GLY A 318 2.78 0.51 -29.40
CA GLY A 318 3.73 0.72 -28.31
C GLY A 318 3.12 0.66 -26.90
N CYS A 319 2.10 -0.17 -26.69
CA CYS A 319 1.48 -0.39 -25.39
C CYS A 319 1.62 -1.86 -24.94
N LYS A 320 1.72 -2.09 -23.63
CA LYS A 320 1.89 -3.40 -22.98
C LYS A 320 0.64 -3.82 -22.23
N SER A 321 0.41 -5.12 -22.16
CA SER A 321 -0.76 -5.70 -21.48
C SER A 321 -0.37 -6.34 -20.14
N ILE A 322 -1.07 -5.96 -19.07
CA ILE A 322 -0.92 -6.57 -17.73
C ILE A 322 -2.24 -7.14 -17.26
N TRP A 323 -2.21 -8.36 -16.74
CA TRP A 323 -3.41 -9.14 -16.44
C TRP A 323 -3.44 -9.57 -14.97
N MET A 324 -4.59 -9.40 -14.31
CA MET A 324 -4.80 -9.75 -12.91
C MET A 324 -4.89 -11.27 -12.68
N LEU A 325 -4.36 -11.78 -11.56
CA LEU A 325 -4.50 -13.16 -11.10
C LEU A 325 -4.59 -13.20 -9.57
N ASP A 326 -5.70 -13.74 -9.05
CA ASP A 326 -5.95 -13.94 -7.62
C ASP A 326 -5.39 -15.26 -7.09
N PRO A 327 -5.15 -15.40 -5.77
CA PRO A 327 -4.84 -16.68 -5.15
C PRO A 327 -6.06 -17.62 -5.04
N GLY A 328 -7.28 -17.11 -5.22
CA GLY A 328 -8.52 -17.87 -5.07
C GLY A 328 -8.83 -18.75 -6.28
N ILE A 329 -8.55 -20.05 -6.20
CA ILE A 329 -8.89 -20.98 -7.27
C ILE A 329 -10.28 -21.58 -7.03
N LYS A 330 -11.24 -21.21 -7.89
CA LYS A 330 -12.62 -21.70 -7.86
C LYS A 330 -12.69 -23.23 -7.72
N LYS A 331 -13.44 -23.71 -6.74
CA LYS A 331 -13.61 -25.13 -6.44
C LYS A 331 -14.64 -25.79 -7.37
N GLU A 332 -14.27 -26.01 -8.63
CA GLU A 332 -15.17 -26.48 -9.68
C GLU A 332 -14.61 -27.70 -10.42
N LYS A 333 -15.42 -28.76 -10.61
CA LYS A 333 -15.03 -29.92 -11.42
C LYS A 333 -15.07 -29.55 -12.91
N GLY A 334 -14.10 -30.03 -13.69
CA GLY A 334 -13.89 -29.65 -15.09
C GLY A 334 -13.08 -28.36 -15.30
N TYR A 335 -12.69 -27.67 -14.24
CA TYR A 335 -11.82 -26.49 -14.31
C TYR A 335 -10.36 -26.93 -14.13
N PHE A 336 -9.57 -26.85 -15.21
CA PHE A 336 -8.24 -27.45 -15.30
C PHE A 336 -7.24 -27.01 -14.21
N VAL A 337 -7.33 -25.77 -13.71
CA VAL A 337 -6.48 -25.27 -12.62
C VAL A 337 -6.83 -25.97 -11.31
N TYR A 338 -8.12 -26.08 -10.99
CA TYR A 338 -8.59 -26.81 -9.81
C TYR A 338 -8.28 -28.32 -9.90
N GLU A 339 -8.41 -28.91 -11.09
CA GLU A 339 -8.11 -30.34 -11.31
C GLU A 339 -6.61 -30.61 -11.17
N SER A 340 -5.75 -29.91 -11.91
CA SER A 340 -4.29 -30.10 -11.84
C SER A 340 -3.70 -29.79 -10.47
N GLY A 341 -4.20 -28.76 -9.78
CA GLY A 341 -3.78 -28.44 -8.40
C GLY A 341 -4.25 -29.48 -7.38
N SER A 342 -5.42 -30.11 -7.61
CA SER A 342 -5.90 -31.21 -6.77
C SER A 342 -5.13 -32.52 -7.00
N GLU A 343 -4.80 -32.84 -8.25
CA GLU A 343 -3.94 -33.97 -8.62
C GLU A 343 -2.52 -33.82 -8.06
N THR A 344 -2.00 -32.60 -8.07
CA THR A 344 -0.67 -32.25 -7.54
C THR A 344 -0.68 -32.01 -6.02
N ASP A 345 -1.87 -31.98 -5.38
CA ASP A 345 -2.05 -31.75 -3.93
C ASP A 345 -1.42 -30.42 -3.45
N VAL A 346 -1.72 -29.32 -4.14
CA VAL A 346 -1.11 -27.99 -3.86
C VAL A 346 -1.84 -27.15 -2.82
N TRP A 347 -3.01 -27.57 -2.35
CA TRP A 347 -3.89 -26.74 -1.52
C TRP A 347 -3.43 -26.62 -0.06
N ILE A 348 -3.70 -25.46 0.54
CA ILE A 348 -3.67 -25.23 1.98
C ILE A 348 -4.73 -26.11 2.65
N LYS A 349 -4.43 -26.64 3.84
CA LYS A 349 -5.30 -27.59 4.54
C LYS A 349 -5.86 -27.03 5.85
N LYS A 350 -6.98 -27.60 6.30
CA LYS A 350 -7.47 -27.47 7.67
C LYS A 350 -6.78 -28.50 8.58
N ALA A 351 -7.01 -28.40 9.89
CA ALA A 351 -6.52 -29.36 10.88
C ALA A 351 -7.03 -30.81 10.70
N ASP A 352 -8.07 -31.03 9.88
CA ASP A 352 -8.61 -32.34 9.51
C ASP A 352 -7.99 -32.92 8.21
N ASP A 353 -6.89 -32.32 7.72
CA ASP A 353 -6.17 -32.64 6.48
C ASP A 353 -6.96 -32.43 5.16
N SER A 354 -8.22 -31.95 5.23
CA SER A 354 -8.97 -31.56 4.03
C SER A 354 -8.63 -30.13 3.58
N PRO A 355 -8.75 -29.80 2.28
CA PRO A 355 -8.47 -28.45 1.78
C PRO A 355 -9.27 -27.37 2.50
N PHE A 356 -8.64 -26.22 2.76
CA PHE A 356 -9.34 -25.02 3.16
C PHE A 356 -10.20 -24.50 2.01
N ILE A 357 -11.40 -24.03 2.33
CA ILE A 357 -12.34 -23.41 1.40
C ILE A 357 -12.73 -22.06 1.99
N GLY A 358 -12.54 -20.99 1.21
CA GLY A 358 -12.98 -19.64 1.54
C GLY A 358 -13.74 -19.05 0.36
N GLU A 359 -14.69 -18.15 0.62
CA GLU A 359 -15.43 -17.47 -0.43
C GLU A 359 -14.66 -16.21 -0.88
N VAL A 360 -14.45 -16.06 -2.19
CA VAL A 360 -13.93 -14.85 -2.85
C VAL A 360 -14.69 -14.61 -4.17
N TRP A 361 -14.15 -13.83 -5.12
CA TRP A 361 -14.84 -13.43 -6.36
C TRP A 361 -15.63 -14.52 -7.11
N PRO A 362 -15.12 -15.75 -7.33
CA PRO A 362 -15.84 -16.81 -8.04
C PRO A 362 -16.72 -17.69 -7.12
N GLY A 363 -16.92 -17.28 -5.86
CA GLY A 363 -17.53 -18.08 -4.80
C GLY A 363 -16.52 -18.96 -4.06
N ASP A 364 -16.93 -20.19 -3.71
CA ASP A 364 -16.09 -21.20 -3.04
C ASP A 364 -14.75 -21.42 -3.76
N CYS A 365 -13.64 -21.08 -3.10
CA CYS A 365 -12.29 -21.24 -3.62
C CYS A 365 -11.39 -22.05 -2.68
N VAL A 366 -10.44 -22.76 -3.27
CA VAL A 366 -9.27 -23.33 -2.59
C VAL A 366 -8.04 -22.45 -2.86
N PHE A 367 -7.09 -22.46 -1.94
CA PHE A 367 -5.93 -21.55 -1.95
C PHE A 367 -4.63 -22.36 -2.13
N PRO A 368 -3.76 -22.02 -3.10
CA PRO A 368 -2.46 -22.65 -3.27
C PRO A 368 -1.56 -22.41 -2.05
N ASP A 369 -0.88 -23.45 -1.60
CA ASP A 369 0.13 -23.37 -0.55
C ASP A 369 1.51 -23.03 -1.14
N PHE A 370 1.76 -21.74 -1.44
CA PHE A 370 3.04 -21.25 -1.99
C PHE A 370 4.26 -21.50 -1.10
N THR A 371 4.07 -22.00 0.13
CA THR A 371 5.15 -22.45 1.01
C THR A 371 5.82 -23.74 0.49
N CYS A 372 5.17 -24.52 -0.38
CA CYS A 372 5.75 -25.73 -0.97
C CYS A 372 6.38 -25.46 -2.35
N GLU A 373 7.60 -25.94 -2.61
CA GLU A 373 8.27 -25.84 -3.92
C GLU A 373 7.39 -26.41 -5.04
N ARG A 374 6.78 -27.58 -4.78
CA ARG A 374 5.80 -28.22 -5.67
C ARG A 374 4.68 -27.28 -6.12
N THR A 375 4.15 -26.48 -5.19
CA THR A 375 3.07 -25.51 -5.49
C THR A 375 3.60 -24.32 -6.28
N ARG A 376 4.78 -23.79 -5.91
CA ARG A 376 5.43 -22.70 -6.65
C ARG A 376 5.72 -23.10 -8.10
N THR A 377 6.24 -24.31 -8.32
CA THR A 377 6.49 -24.87 -9.66
C THR A 377 5.20 -25.09 -10.46
N TRP A 378 4.12 -25.57 -9.83
CA TRP A 378 2.81 -25.71 -10.47
C TRP A 378 2.26 -24.34 -10.91
N TRP A 379 2.27 -23.34 -10.02
CA TRP A 379 1.83 -21.98 -10.35
C TRP A 379 2.69 -21.33 -11.44
N ALA A 380 4.02 -21.44 -11.32
CA ALA A 380 4.97 -20.95 -12.32
C ALA A 380 4.73 -21.57 -13.70
N SER A 381 4.31 -22.85 -13.76
CA SER A 381 3.97 -23.52 -15.02
C SER A 381 2.68 -22.97 -15.63
N LEU A 382 1.64 -22.73 -14.81
CA LEU A 382 0.40 -22.08 -15.28
C LEU A 382 0.65 -20.65 -15.78
N VAL A 383 1.44 -19.87 -15.04
CA VAL A 383 1.87 -18.52 -15.43
C VAL A 383 2.64 -18.54 -16.75
N LYS A 384 3.59 -19.47 -16.91
CA LYS A 384 4.37 -19.64 -18.13
C LYS A 384 3.47 -19.87 -19.35
N ASP A 385 2.50 -20.78 -19.23
CA ASP A 385 1.59 -21.10 -20.32
C ASP A 385 0.61 -19.94 -20.59
N PHE A 386 0.15 -19.24 -19.53
CA PHE A 386 -0.69 -18.05 -19.65
C PHE A 386 0.00 -16.91 -20.40
N VAL A 387 1.31 -16.71 -20.20
CA VAL A 387 2.11 -15.67 -20.89
C VAL A 387 2.16 -15.86 -22.41
N SER A 388 1.96 -17.08 -22.92
CA SER A 388 1.90 -17.33 -24.37
C SER A 388 0.78 -16.56 -25.10
N ASN A 389 -0.25 -16.12 -24.37
CA ASN A 389 -1.38 -15.32 -24.84
C ASN A 389 -1.05 -13.82 -25.05
N GLY A 390 0.21 -13.40 -24.92
CA GLY A 390 0.62 -12.01 -25.17
C GLY A 390 0.71 -11.11 -23.94
N VAL A 391 0.61 -11.69 -22.74
CA VAL A 391 0.80 -11.03 -21.44
C VAL A 391 2.24 -10.49 -21.34
N ASP A 392 2.42 -9.20 -21.05
CA ASP A 392 3.75 -8.61 -20.80
C ASP A 392 4.09 -8.52 -19.32
N GLY A 393 3.08 -8.46 -18.44
CA GLY A 393 3.21 -8.42 -16.98
C GLY A 393 2.01 -9.02 -16.28
N ILE A 394 2.17 -9.36 -15.00
CA ILE A 394 1.09 -9.94 -14.20
C ILE A 394 0.86 -9.11 -12.93
N TRP A 395 -0.40 -9.00 -12.55
CA TRP A 395 -0.84 -8.38 -11.33
C TRP A 395 -1.38 -9.45 -10.38
N ASN A 396 -0.80 -9.59 -9.19
CA ASN A 396 -1.32 -10.43 -8.13
C ASN A 396 -2.06 -9.57 -7.11
N ASP A 397 -3.38 -9.81 -7.01
CA ASP A 397 -4.27 -9.11 -6.10
C ASP A 397 -4.89 -10.07 -5.07
N MET A 398 -5.58 -9.53 -4.07
CA MET A 398 -6.29 -10.26 -3.01
C MET A 398 -5.39 -11.24 -2.22
N ASN A 399 -4.07 -11.02 -2.27
CA ASN A 399 -3.05 -11.99 -1.88
C ASN A 399 -2.46 -11.77 -0.48
N GLU A 400 -3.20 -11.09 0.38
CA GLU A 400 -2.93 -10.98 1.81
C GLU A 400 -2.75 -12.33 2.54
N PRO A 401 -3.56 -13.40 2.34
CA PRO A 401 -4.71 -13.56 1.42
C PRO A 401 -6.05 -13.05 1.97
N ALA A 402 -6.83 -12.37 1.13
CA ALA A 402 -8.18 -11.96 1.45
C ALA A 402 -9.17 -13.15 1.40
N VAL A 403 -10.14 -13.18 2.32
CA VAL A 403 -11.27 -14.11 2.31
C VAL A 403 -12.56 -13.36 2.70
N PHE A 404 -13.53 -13.34 1.80
CA PHE A 404 -14.78 -12.61 2.00
C PHE A 404 -15.67 -13.26 3.05
N LYS A 405 -16.60 -12.48 3.60
CA LYS A 405 -17.59 -12.92 4.61
C LYS A 405 -16.96 -13.54 5.87
N THR A 406 -15.74 -13.13 6.22
CA THR A 406 -15.07 -13.52 7.47
C THR A 406 -14.72 -12.27 8.28
N THR A 407 -14.87 -12.33 9.62
CA THR A 407 -14.53 -11.20 10.52
C THR A 407 -13.06 -10.82 10.46
N THR A 408 -12.18 -11.79 10.19
CA THR A 408 -10.72 -11.61 10.09
C THR A 408 -10.27 -11.11 8.71
N LYS A 409 -11.16 -11.05 7.71
CA LYS A 409 -10.86 -10.82 6.28
C LYS A 409 -9.79 -11.75 5.67
N THR A 410 -9.39 -12.81 6.36
CA THR A 410 -8.36 -13.77 5.92
C THR A 410 -8.67 -15.16 6.47
N MET A 411 -7.96 -16.18 5.97
CA MET A 411 -8.17 -17.56 6.36
C MET A 411 -7.80 -17.83 7.84
N PRO A 412 -8.39 -18.85 8.49
CA PRO A 412 -8.12 -19.12 9.91
C PRO A 412 -6.63 -19.31 10.19
N GLU A 413 -6.13 -18.67 11.25
CA GLU A 413 -4.74 -18.76 11.69
C GLU A 413 -4.26 -20.21 11.91
N SER A 414 -5.17 -21.14 12.21
CA SER A 414 -4.93 -22.57 12.44
C SER A 414 -4.87 -23.43 11.16
N ASN A 415 -5.08 -22.85 9.97
CA ASN A 415 -4.87 -23.55 8.71
C ASN A 415 -3.41 -24.01 8.59
N ILE A 416 -3.19 -25.17 7.99
CA ILE A 416 -1.88 -25.82 7.90
C ILE A 416 -1.28 -25.58 6.52
N HIS A 417 -0.09 -25.00 6.53
CA HIS A 417 0.84 -24.92 5.41
C HIS A 417 1.91 -26.00 5.57
N ARG A 418 2.31 -26.63 4.46
CA ARG A 418 3.22 -27.78 4.42
C ARG A 418 4.62 -27.39 3.94
N GLY A 419 5.03 -26.18 4.31
CA GLY A 419 6.19 -25.49 3.76
C GLY A 419 7.50 -26.28 3.80
N ASP A 420 8.37 -25.95 2.85
CA ASP A 420 9.68 -26.59 2.71
C ASP A 420 10.57 -26.32 3.95
N ALA A 421 11.50 -27.22 4.25
CA ALA A 421 12.31 -27.15 5.47
C ALA A 421 13.24 -25.92 5.53
N ASP A 422 13.61 -25.37 4.38
CA ASP A 422 14.44 -24.18 4.20
C ASP A 422 13.67 -22.85 4.29
N ILE A 423 12.34 -22.89 4.48
CA ILE A 423 11.51 -21.70 4.74
C ILE A 423 10.75 -21.75 6.09
N GLY A 424 10.84 -22.86 6.84
CA GLY A 424 10.22 -22.99 8.17
C GLY A 424 9.47 -24.30 8.44
N GLY A 425 9.32 -25.17 7.42
CA GLY A 425 8.65 -26.46 7.56
C GLY A 425 7.12 -26.37 7.62
N VAL A 426 6.48 -27.45 8.07
CA VAL A 426 5.03 -27.49 8.30
C VAL A 426 4.67 -26.56 9.47
N GLN A 427 3.83 -25.56 9.22
CA GLN A 427 3.40 -24.57 10.22
C GLN A 427 1.94 -24.16 10.01
N ASN A 428 1.39 -23.48 11.01
CA ASN A 428 0.09 -22.82 10.93
C ASN A 428 0.17 -21.54 10.08
N HIS A 429 -0.97 -21.08 9.54
CA HIS A 429 -1.09 -19.86 8.74
C HIS A 429 -0.53 -18.63 9.47
N SER A 430 -0.66 -18.54 10.79
CA SER A 430 -0.06 -17.45 11.58
C SER A 430 1.48 -17.38 11.58
N TYR A 431 2.18 -18.34 10.98
CA TYR A 431 3.61 -18.25 10.64
C TYR A 431 3.86 -17.73 9.22
N TYR A 432 2.97 -18.01 8.26
CA TYR A 432 3.18 -17.75 6.84
C TYR A 432 2.32 -16.63 6.25
N HIS A 433 1.33 -16.11 6.98
CA HIS A 433 0.38 -15.10 6.52
C HIS A 433 1.06 -13.91 5.83
N ASN A 434 1.96 -13.20 6.53
CA ASN A 434 2.64 -12.03 5.99
C ASN A 434 3.54 -12.31 4.76
N VAL A 435 3.98 -13.56 4.55
CA VAL A 435 4.81 -13.95 3.40
C VAL A 435 4.03 -14.62 2.28
N TYR A 436 2.72 -14.82 2.44
CA TYR A 436 1.88 -15.49 1.44
C TYR A 436 1.91 -14.77 0.08
N GLY A 437 1.60 -13.46 0.09
CA GLY A 437 1.68 -12.61 -1.10
C GLY A 437 3.08 -12.55 -1.72
N MET A 438 4.13 -12.48 -0.89
CA MET A 438 5.53 -12.51 -1.38
C MET A 438 5.85 -13.84 -2.10
N LEU A 439 5.40 -14.98 -1.58
CA LEU A 439 5.64 -16.30 -2.18
C LEU A 439 4.80 -16.53 -3.43
N MET A 440 3.59 -15.97 -3.50
CA MET A 440 2.80 -15.90 -4.74
C MET A 440 3.53 -15.05 -5.80
N ALA A 441 3.92 -13.82 -5.47
CA ALA A 441 4.64 -12.92 -6.35
C ALA A 441 5.96 -13.51 -6.87
N ARG A 442 6.71 -14.20 -6.00
CA ARG A 442 7.90 -15.00 -6.39
C ARG A 442 7.54 -16.08 -7.41
N SER A 443 6.49 -16.86 -7.16
CA SER A 443 6.06 -17.94 -8.06
C SER A 443 5.63 -17.40 -9.43
N THR A 444 4.96 -16.24 -9.45
CA THR A 444 4.61 -15.51 -10.68
C THR A 444 5.86 -15.02 -11.42
N TYR A 445 6.82 -14.40 -10.72
CA TYR A 445 8.08 -13.93 -11.30
C TYR A 445 8.87 -15.09 -11.94
N GLU A 446 9.01 -16.20 -11.22
CA GLU A 446 9.67 -17.43 -11.69
C GLU A 446 8.96 -17.99 -12.94
N GLY A 447 7.62 -18.04 -12.96
CA GLY A 447 6.85 -18.48 -14.12
C GLY A 447 6.99 -17.59 -15.36
N MET A 448 7.02 -16.27 -15.16
CA MET A 448 7.28 -15.31 -16.24
C MET A 448 8.70 -15.48 -16.82
N ALA A 449 9.72 -15.62 -15.96
CA ALA A 449 11.10 -15.88 -16.37
C ALA A 449 11.24 -17.22 -17.12
N MET A 450 10.48 -18.24 -16.72
CA MET A 450 10.39 -19.53 -17.44
C MET A 450 9.70 -19.42 -18.81
N SER A 451 8.91 -18.37 -19.05
CA SER A 451 8.24 -18.16 -20.34
C SER A 451 9.13 -17.46 -21.36
N ASN A 452 9.95 -16.52 -20.93
CA ASN A 452 10.88 -15.81 -21.81
C ASN A 452 12.13 -15.38 -21.03
N THR A 453 13.23 -16.10 -21.23
CA THR A 453 14.52 -15.84 -20.59
C THR A 453 15.20 -14.55 -21.06
N ASP A 454 14.75 -13.98 -22.17
CA ASP A 454 15.35 -12.80 -22.79
C ASP A 454 14.63 -11.50 -22.37
N LYS A 455 13.55 -11.57 -21.58
CA LYS A 455 12.80 -10.44 -21.03
C LYS A 455 12.87 -10.42 -19.50
N ARG A 456 12.76 -9.22 -18.91
CA ARG A 456 12.60 -9.04 -17.47
C ARG A 456 11.13 -9.27 -17.09
N PRO A 457 10.81 -10.15 -16.14
CA PRO A 457 9.46 -10.23 -15.59
C PRO A 457 9.03 -8.89 -14.96
N PHE A 458 7.77 -8.54 -15.15
CA PHE A 458 7.11 -7.49 -14.38
C PHE A 458 5.93 -8.10 -13.63
N VAL A 459 6.01 -8.05 -12.30
CA VAL A 459 4.94 -8.46 -11.40
C VAL A 459 4.57 -7.26 -10.52
N LEU A 460 3.28 -6.96 -10.40
CA LEU A 460 2.73 -6.10 -9.34
C LEU A 460 2.09 -7.01 -8.29
N THR A 461 2.32 -6.78 -7.00
CA THR A 461 1.66 -7.49 -5.90
C THR A 461 0.99 -6.50 -4.97
N ARG A 462 -0.19 -6.83 -4.40
CA ARG A 462 -0.80 -6.02 -3.34
C ARG A 462 -0.11 -6.31 -2.02
N ALA A 463 -0.23 -7.54 -1.56
CA ALA A 463 0.36 -7.97 -0.32
C ALA A 463 1.83 -8.38 -0.50
N GLY A 464 2.59 -8.23 0.58
CA GLY A 464 4.02 -8.47 0.57
C GLY A 464 4.63 -8.51 1.97
N PHE A 465 5.89 -8.93 1.98
CA PHE A 465 6.79 -8.88 3.13
C PHE A 465 8.06 -8.10 2.77
N ILE A 466 8.84 -7.67 3.77
CA ILE A 466 10.19 -7.14 3.51
C ILE A 466 11.02 -8.17 2.73
N GLY A 467 11.57 -7.79 1.57
CA GLY A 467 12.15 -8.72 0.59
C GLY A 467 11.30 -8.94 -0.68
N SER A 468 10.07 -8.43 -0.76
CA SER A 468 9.21 -8.56 -1.95
C SER A 468 9.72 -7.79 -3.17
N GLN A 469 10.54 -6.74 -2.97
CA GLN A 469 11.14 -5.93 -4.05
C GLN A 469 12.02 -6.74 -5.03
N ARG A 470 12.46 -7.93 -4.60
CA ARG A 470 13.23 -8.88 -5.43
C ARG A 470 12.37 -9.46 -6.57
N TYR A 471 11.05 -9.49 -6.39
CA TYR A 471 10.11 -10.21 -7.25
C TYR A 471 8.99 -9.33 -7.82
N ALA A 472 8.58 -8.27 -7.12
CA ALA A 472 7.44 -7.46 -7.55
C ALA A 472 7.50 -5.99 -7.15
N ALA A 473 6.94 -5.15 -8.02
CA ALA A 473 6.44 -3.82 -7.70
C ALA A 473 5.24 -3.90 -6.74
N THR A 474 4.87 -2.78 -6.12
CA THR A 474 3.62 -2.66 -5.36
C THR A 474 2.87 -1.38 -5.72
N TRP A 475 1.57 -1.35 -5.41
CA TRP A 475 0.84 -0.10 -5.22
C TRP A 475 0.39 0.02 -3.76
N THR A 476 -0.16 1.18 -3.36
CA THR A 476 -0.58 1.43 -1.97
C THR A 476 -2.02 0.98 -1.66
N GLY A 477 -2.50 -0.03 -2.39
CA GLY A 477 -3.87 -0.55 -2.32
C GLY A 477 -4.98 0.48 -2.58
N ASP A 478 -6.19 0.08 -2.20
CA ASP A 478 -7.46 0.68 -2.59
C ASP A 478 -7.72 2.00 -1.82
N ASN A 479 -7.21 3.10 -2.38
CA ASN A 479 -7.31 4.45 -1.83
C ASN A 479 -8.61 5.17 -2.26
N LEU A 480 -9.00 6.20 -1.51
CA LEU A 480 -10.18 7.01 -1.81
C LEU A 480 -9.85 8.20 -2.73
N SER A 481 -10.81 8.60 -3.55
CA SER A 481 -10.75 9.78 -4.42
C SER A 481 -10.94 11.09 -3.67
N ASN A 482 -10.03 11.39 -2.73
CA ASN A 482 -10.06 12.63 -1.93
C ASN A 482 -8.68 13.25 -1.67
N TRP A 483 -8.68 14.51 -1.23
CA TRP A 483 -7.47 15.30 -0.94
C TRP A 483 -6.58 14.72 0.17
N GLU A 484 -7.14 13.98 1.11
CA GLU A 484 -6.36 13.35 2.17
C GLU A 484 -5.57 12.15 1.64
N HIS A 485 -6.17 11.28 0.83
CA HIS A 485 -5.43 10.17 0.21
C HIS A 485 -4.41 10.67 -0.81
N MET A 486 -4.72 11.77 -1.53
CA MET A 486 -3.73 12.48 -2.34
C MET A 486 -2.54 12.92 -1.49
N HIS A 487 -2.79 13.52 -0.31
CA HIS A 487 -1.73 13.88 0.64
C HIS A 487 -0.97 12.66 1.16
N MET A 488 -1.67 11.63 1.67
CA MET A 488 -1.08 10.39 2.23
C MET A 488 -0.27 9.58 1.21
N SER A 489 -0.53 9.73 -0.10
CA SER A 489 0.24 9.01 -1.12
C SER A 489 1.73 9.34 -1.07
N LEU A 490 2.11 10.57 -0.73
CA LEU A 490 3.52 10.97 -0.59
C LEU A 490 4.22 10.23 0.57
N PRO A 491 3.78 10.33 1.85
CA PRO A 491 4.40 9.59 2.93
C PRO A 491 4.34 8.07 2.72
N MET A 492 3.25 7.51 2.17
CA MET A 492 3.17 6.06 1.94
C MET A 492 4.22 5.54 0.94
N VAL A 493 4.38 6.20 -0.21
CA VAL A 493 5.43 5.86 -1.20
C VAL A 493 6.83 5.99 -0.60
N LEU A 494 7.07 7.05 0.18
CA LEU A 494 8.35 7.26 0.87
C LEU A 494 8.63 6.17 1.90
N GLN A 495 7.64 5.74 2.69
CA GLN A 495 7.83 4.73 3.73
C GLN A 495 8.09 3.33 3.15
N LEU A 496 7.45 2.99 2.04
CA LEU A 496 7.78 1.80 1.25
C LEU A 496 9.24 1.86 0.77
N GLY A 497 9.67 2.98 0.20
CA GLY A 497 11.08 3.21 -0.17
C GLY A 497 12.06 3.06 1.00
N LEU A 498 11.75 3.65 2.16
CA LEU A 498 12.52 3.50 3.41
C LEU A 498 12.44 2.11 4.05
N SER A 499 11.59 1.22 3.53
CA SER A 499 11.39 -0.16 4.01
C SER A 499 11.82 -1.20 2.98
N GLY A 500 12.59 -0.77 1.96
CA GLY A 500 13.21 -1.63 0.96
C GLY A 500 12.38 -1.85 -0.31
N GLN A 501 11.24 -1.18 -0.50
CA GLN A 501 10.34 -1.34 -1.65
C GLN A 501 10.28 -0.07 -2.52
N PRO A 502 11.27 0.15 -3.42
CA PRO A 502 11.44 1.41 -4.15
C PRO A 502 10.54 1.57 -5.38
N LEU A 503 9.93 0.50 -5.89
CA LEU A 503 8.99 0.55 -7.02
C LEU A 503 7.55 0.52 -6.50
N SER A 504 7.11 1.67 -6.00
CA SER A 504 5.81 1.89 -5.36
C SER A 504 5.14 3.17 -5.82
N GLY A 505 3.80 3.23 -5.69
CA GLY A 505 2.96 4.34 -6.13
C GLY A 505 1.49 4.13 -5.72
N PRO A 506 0.67 5.18 -5.63
CA PRO A 506 -0.78 5.07 -5.41
C PRO A 506 -1.52 4.79 -6.72
N ASP A 507 -2.81 4.51 -6.61
CA ASP A 507 -3.73 4.74 -7.72
C ASP A 507 -4.05 6.23 -7.83
N ILE A 508 -3.60 6.83 -8.93
CA ILE A 508 -3.67 8.27 -9.19
C ILE A 508 -5.13 8.64 -9.50
N GLY A 509 -5.65 9.59 -8.73
CA GLY A 509 -7.06 9.99 -8.75
C GLY A 509 -7.89 9.38 -7.62
N GLY A 510 -7.45 8.23 -7.09
CA GLY A 510 -8.19 7.41 -6.13
C GLY A 510 -8.91 6.24 -6.80
N PHE A 511 -8.86 5.07 -6.16
CA PHE A 511 -9.59 3.87 -6.58
C PHE A 511 -11.10 4.04 -6.35
N ALA A 512 -11.50 4.34 -5.12
CA ALA A 512 -12.90 4.38 -4.71
C ALA A 512 -13.50 5.80 -4.69
N GLY A 513 -14.72 5.93 -5.18
CA GLY A 513 -15.42 7.21 -5.35
C GLY A 513 -14.92 8.05 -6.52
N ASN A 514 -15.59 9.17 -6.78
CA ASN A 514 -15.30 10.06 -7.91
C ASN A 514 -14.30 11.16 -7.53
N ALA A 515 -13.26 11.37 -8.35
CA ALA A 515 -12.40 12.54 -8.21
C ALA A 515 -13.10 13.82 -8.73
N THR A 516 -12.74 14.99 -8.19
CA THR A 516 -13.03 16.27 -8.87
C THR A 516 -11.95 16.56 -9.92
N PRO A 517 -12.23 17.36 -10.97
CA PRO A 517 -11.22 17.72 -11.97
C PRO A 517 -9.93 18.26 -11.37
N LYS A 518 -10.05 19.14 -10.36
CA LYS A 518 -8.92 19.78 -9.67
C LYS A 518 -8.11 18.79 -8.85
N LEU A 519 -8.78 17.88 -8.14
CA LEU A 519 -8.12 16.79 -7.41
C LEU A 519 -7.37 15.87 -8.37
N PHE A 520 -8.02 15.42 -9.45
CA PHE A 520 -7.42 14.50 -10.43
C PHE A 520 -6.19 15.12 -11.10
N GLY A 521 -6.29 16.36 -11.60
CA GLY A 521 -5.17 17.05 -12.24
C GLY A 521 -4.00 17.29 -11.29
N ARG A 522 -4.26 17.66 -10.03
CA ARG A 522 -3.23 17.82 -9.00
C ARG A 522 -2.57 16.49 -8.64
N TRP A 523 -3.36 15.42 -8.51
CA TRP A 523 -2.85 14.08 -8.22
C TRP A 523 -2.01 13.56 -9.39
N MET A 524 -2.44 13.77 -10.64
CA MET A 524 -1.65 13.42 -11.82
C MET A 524 -0.32 14.18 -11.86
N GLY A 525 -0.33 15.47 -11.49
CA GLY A 525 0.87 16.31 -11.39
C GLY A 525 1.97 15.72 -10.52
N VAL A 526 1.65 15.23 -9.31
CA VAL A 526 2.62 14.57 -8.42
C VAL A 526 2.80 13.08 -8.73
N GLY A 527 1.71 12.41 -9.12
CA GLY A 527 1.65 10.97 -9.41
C GLY A 527 2.53 10.56 -10.59
N ALA A 528 2.61 11.41 -11.61
CA ALA A 528 3.53 11.25 -12.73
C ALA A 528 5.01 11.19 -12.31
N LEU A 529 5.36 11.65 -11.10
CA LEU A 529 6.72 11.69 -10.57
C LEU A 529 7.00 10.64 -9.47
N PHE A 530 6.02 9.80 -9.12
CA PHE A 530 6.28 8.65 -8.24
C PHE A 530 7.03 7.52 -8.99
N PRO A 531 7.75 6.63 -8.28
CA PRO A 531 8.48 5.53 -8.92
C PRO A 531 7.58 4.65 -9.80
N PHE A 532 6.44 4.19 -9.26
CA PHE A 532 5.34 3.60 -10.02
C PHE A 532 4.23 4.64 -10.24
N SER A 533 3.62 4.66 -11.42
CA SER A 533 2.65 5.70 -11.83
C SER A 533 1.50 5.09 -12.62
N ARG A 534 0.40 4.79 -11.92
CA ARG A 534 -0.83 4.19 -12.47
C ARG A 534 -2.05 5.05 -12.15
N GLY A 535 -2.86 5.39 -13.15
CA GLY A 535 -4.25 5.82 -12.93
C GLY A 535 -5.16 4.58 -12.87
N HIS A 536 -6.06 4.53 -11.89
CA HIS A 536 -6.99 3.42 -11.69
C HIS A 536 -8.22 3.90 -10.91
N SER A 537 -9.39 3.32 -11.18
CA SER A 537 -10.63 3.56 -10.45
C SER A 537 -11.56 2.35 -10.48
N GLU A 538 -12.48 2.30 -9.52
CA GLU A 538 -13.44 1.21 -9.32
C GLU A 538 -14.60 1.21 -10.33
N THR A 539 -15.37 0.12 -10.33
CA THR A 539 -16.60 0.03 -11.13
C THR A 539 -17.69 0.94 -10.56
N GLY A 540 -18.49 1.57 -11.42
CA GLY A 540 -19.51 2.56 -11.01
C GLY A 540 -18.99 3.98 -10.74
N SER A 541 -17.68 4.20 -10.60
CA SER A 541 -17.07 5.54 -10.64
C SER A 541 -17.26 6.22 -12.00
N ILE A 542 -17.07 7.54 -12.09
CA ILE A 542 -16.86 8.22 -13.37
C ILE A 542 -15.56 7.72 -14.04
N ASP A 543 -15.43 7.92 -15.35
CA ASP A 543 -14.22 7.60 -16.10
C ASP A 543 -13.01 8.41 -15.56
N HIS A 544 -11.90 7.73 -15.24
CA HIS A 544 -10.68 8.31 -14.61
C HIS A 544 -9.48 8.36 -15.58
N GLU A 545 -9.75 8.35 -16.89
CA GLU A 545 -8.77 8.66 -17.92
C GLU A 545 -8.45 10.17 -17.95
N PRO A 546 -7.24 10.58 -18.38
CA PRO A 546 -6.83 11.99 -18.42
C PRO A 546 -7.78 12.98 -19.10
N TRP A 547 -8.59 12.53 -20.05
CA TRP A 547 -9.53 13.37 -20.83
C TRP A 547 -10.94 13.45 -20.24
N SER A 548 -11.22 12.74 -19.15
CA SER A 548 -12.58 12.62 -18.59
C SER A 548 -13.00 13.81 -17.71
N PHE A 549 -12.08 14.74 -17.44
CA PHE A 549 -12.23 15.85 -16.50
C PHE A 549 -12.22 17.26 -17.15
N GLY A 550 -12.42 17.34 -18.47
CA GLY A 550 -12.38 18.60 -19.23
C GLY A 550 -10.99 18.97 -19.76
N GLU A 551 -10.95 19.93 -20.69
CA GLU A 551 -9.73 20.26 -21.47
C GLU A 551 -8.60 20.81 -20.58
N GLU A 552 -8.92 21.61 -19.54
CA GLU A 552 -7.93 22.14 -18.60
C GLU A 552 -7.27 21.02 -17.78
N CYS A 553 -8.03 20.02 -17.34
CA CYS A 553 -7.47 18.89 -16.60
C CYS A 553 -6.69 17.94 -17.52
N GLU A 554 -7.19 17.71 -18.74
CA GLU A 554 -6.48 16.96 -19.78
C GLU A 554 -5.11 17.56 -20.10
N GLU A 555 -5.03 18.90 -20.22
CA GLU A 555 -3.78 19.61 -20.44
C GLU A 555 -2.79 19.41 -19.28
N VAL A 556 -3.25 19.55 -18.03
CA VAL A 556 -2.40 19.31 -16.84
C VAL A 556 -1.89 17.88 -16.81
N CYS A 557 -2.76 16.90 -17.09
CA CYS A 557 -2.36 15.50 -17.15
C CYS A 557 -1.34 15.25 -18.27
N ARG A 558 -1.56 15.83 -19.46
CA ARG A 558 -0.62 15.75 -20.59
C ARG A 558 0.73 16.35 -20.24
N LEU A 559 0.78 17.52 -19.61
CA LEU A 559 2.03 18.16 -19.17
C LEU A 559 2.73 17.34 -18.07
N ALA A 560 1.99 16.84 -17.06
CA ALA A 560 2.53 15.99 -16.00
C ALA A 560 3.20 14.73 -16.56
N LEU A 561 2.54 14.05 -17.50
CA LEU A 561 3.07 12.85 -18.13
C LEU A 561 4.25 13.19 -19.05
N LEU A 562 4.21 14.29 -19.81
CA LEU A 562 5.39 14.72 -20.58
C LEU A 562 6.61 15.03 -19.69
N ARG A 563 6.43 15.50 -18.45
CA ARG A 563 7.54 15.60 -17.47
C ARG A 563 8.10 14.24 -17.10
N ARG A 564 7.25 13.25 -16.80
CA ARG A 564 7.68 11.87 -16.50
C ARG A 564 8.59 11.34 -17.62
N TYR A 565 8.16 11.45 -18.87
CA TYR A 565 8.88 10.89 -20.02
C TYR A 565 10.18 11.63 -20.33
N ARG A 566 10.23 12.96 -20.17
CA ARG A 566 11.50 13.73 -20.19
C ARG A 566 12.47 13.26 -19.09
N LEU A 567 11.96 12.94 -17.90
CA LEU A 567 12.74 12.49 -16.75
C LEU A 567 13.05 10.97 -16.74
N LEU A 568 12.52 10.18 -17.69
CA LEU A 568 12.76 8.73 -17.72
C LEU A 568 14.24 8.31 -17.73
N PRO A 569 15.18 8.98 -18.44
CA PRO A 569 16.60 8.63 -18.37
C PRO A 569 17.16 8.75 -16.94
N HIS A 570 16.72 9.77 -16.20
CA HIS A 570 17.07 9.96 -14.79
C HIS A 570 16.43 8.91 -13.89
N ILE A 571 15.10 8.72 -13.98
CA ILE A 571 14.36 7.73 -13.18
C ILE A 571 14.92 6.31 -13.41
N TYR A 572 15.22 5.94 -14.66
CA TYR A 572 15.83 4.66 -15.00
C TYR A 572 17.25 4.52 -14.43
N THR A 573 18.02 5.60 -14.41
CA THR A 573 19.34 5.63 -13.75
C THR A 573 19.24 5.49 -12.23
N LEU A 574 18.22 6.09 -11.58
CA LEU A 574 17.94 5.87 -10.17
C LEU A 574 17.58 4.40 -9.89
N PHE A 575 16.80 3.75 -10.77
CA PHE A 575 16.53 2.32 -10.65
C PHE A 575 17.77 1.45 -10.83
N TYR A 576 18.71 1.81 -11.72
CA TYR A 576 20.01 1.14 -11.81
C TYR A 576 20.82 1.28 -10.52
N LEU A 577 20.85 2.47 -9.91
CA LEU A 577 21.51 2.71 -8.62
C LEU A 577 20.84 1.94 -7.48
N SER A 578 19.51 1.88 -7.47
CA SER A 578 18.72 1.09 -6.50
C SER A 578 18.97 -0.41 -6.66
N HIS A 579 19.00 -0.91 -7.89
CA HIS A 579 19.35 -2.30 -8.21
C HIS A 579 20.79 -2.66 -7.81
N LYS A 580 21.75 -1.75 -7.98
CA LYS A 580 23.17 -2.01 -7.65
C LYS A 580 23.55 -1.78 -6.19
N LYS A 581 22.84 -0.92 -5.45
CA LYS A 581 23.26 -0.46 -4.11
C LYS A 581 22.15 -0.43 -3.05
N GLY A 582 20.89 -0.66 -3.42
CA GLY A 582 19.76 -0.51 -2.49
C GLY A 582 19.39 0.92 -2.12
N ALA A 583 19.89 1.92 -2.86
CA ALA A 583 19.49 3.31 -2.68
C ALA A 583 17.98 3.49 -2.95
N PRO A 584 17.24 4.28 -2.15
CA PRO A 584 15.86 4.66 -2.49
C PRO A 584 15.80 5.46 -3.80
N VAL A 585 14.75 5.24 -4.60
CA VAL A 585 14.50 6.01 -5.83
C VAL A 585 13.83 7.35 -5.52
N ALA A 586 12.74 7.30 -4.74
CA ALA A 586 12.16 8.46 -4.07
C ALA A 586 12.61 8.46 -2.60
N ALA A 587 13.08 9.60 -2.10
CA ALA A 587 13.56 9.75 -0.72
C ALA A 587 12.96 10.99 -0.03
N PRO A 588 12.74 10.96 1.29
CA PRO A 588 12.34 12.13 2.06
C PRO A 588 13.33 13.29 1.95
N LEU A 589 12.84 14.51 2.15
CA LEU A 589 13.68 15.71 2.07
C LEU A 589 14.85 15.72 3.08
N PHE A 590 14.70 15.08 4.24
CA PHE A 590 15.78 14.96 5.23
C PHE A 590 16.99 14.11 4.75
N PHE A 591 16.90 13.42 3.60
CA PHE A 591 18.08 12.77 3.00
C PHE A 591 19.09 13.80 2.45
N ALA A 592 18.69 15.04 2.20
CA ALA A 592 19.60 16.11 1.79
C ALA A 592 20.36 16.75 2.97
N ASP A 593 19.73 16.83 4.16
CA ASP A 593 20.37 17.26 5.42
C ASP A 593 19.60 16.61 6.59
N SER A 594 20.13 15.52 7.13
CA SER A 594 19.50 14.77 8.23
C SER A 594 19.65 15.46 9.58
N GLN A 595 20.47 16.53 9.68
CA GLN A 595 20.67 17.31 10.89
C GLN A 595 19.64 18.44 11.05
N ASP A 596 18.92 18.83 9.99
CA ASP A 596 17.83 19.82 10.10
C ASP A 596 16.52 19.12 10.55
N PRO A 597 16.04 19.36 11.79
CA PRO A 597 14.85 18.70 12.33
C PRO A 597 13.54 19.19 11.71
N GLU A 598 13.55 20.26 10.89
CA GLU A 598 12.37 20.70 10.17
C GLU A 598 12.19 19.95 8.85
N LEU A 599 13.30 19.56 8.18
CA LEU A 599 13.23 18.71 6.97
C LEU A 599 12.66 17.31 7.27
N ARG A 600 12.84 16.85 8.51
CA ARG A 600 12.33 15.57 9.04
C ARG A 600 10.80 15.45 9.04
N LYS A 601 10.09 16.59 8.98
CA LYS A 601 8.62 16.70 9.07
C LYS A 601 7.96 17.08 7.74
N ILE A 602 8.73 17.20 6.65
CA ILE A 602 8.19 17.62 5.35
C ILE A 602 7.59 16.42 4.61
N GLU A 603 6.28 16.49 4.37
CA GLU A 603 5.49 15.42 3.75
C GLU A 603 4.99 15.80 2.34
N THR A 604 5.10 17.08 1.97
CA THR A 604 4.66 17.64 0.67
C THR A 604 5.78 17.73 -0.36
N SER A 605 6.97 17.19 -0.08
CA SER A 605 8.14 17.28 -0.96
C SER A 605 9.06 16.07 -0.82
N PHE A 606 9.64 15.62 -1.93
CA PHE A 606 10.53 14.46 -1.99
C PHE A 606 11.66 14.64 -3.00
N LEU A 607 12.70 13.83 -2.85
CA LEU A 607 13.89 13.79 -3.69
C LEU A 607 13.81 12.61 -4.66
N LEU A 608 14.07 12.87 -5.95
CA LEU A 608 14.41 11.88 -6.97
C LEU A 608 15.92 12.04 -7.25
N GLY A 609 16.76 11.46 -6.40
CA GLY A 609 18.19 11.78 -6.38
C GLY A 609 18.42 13.28 -6.11
N PRO A 610 19.15 14.02 -6.98
CA PRO A 610 19.40 15.45 -6.81
C PRO A 610 18.23 16.36 -7.22
N LEU A 611 17.11 15.80 -7.70
CA LEU A 611 15.93 16.53 -8.13
C LEU A 611 14.91 16.60 -6.98
N LEU A 612 14.67 17.79 -6.44
CA LEU A 612 13.64 18.04 -5.44
C LEU A 612 12.30 18.37 -6.11
N ILE A 613 11.28 17.58 -5.78
CA ILE A 613 9.89 17.73 -6.19
C ILE A 613 9.10 18.33 -5.02
N CYS A 614 8.48 19.49 -5.24
CA CYS A 614 7.61 20.15 -4.26
C CYS A 614 6.16 20.20 -4.76
N ALA A 615 5.24 19.50 -4.10
CA ALA A 615 3.83 19.45 -4.45
C ALA A 615 2.96 20.32 -3.53
N SER A 616 1.74 20.63 -3.95
CA SER A 616 0.67 21.13 -3.06
C SER A 616 -0.43 20.09 -2.94
N THR A 617 -0.68 19.66 -1.71
CA THR A 617 -1.75 18.72 -1.34
C THR A 617 -2.97 19.44 -0.77
N SER A 618 -3.09 20.75 -0.98
CA SER A 618 -4.25 21.56 -0.56
C SER A 618 -5.09 21.96 -1.78
N PRO A 619 -6.44 21.93 -1.70
CA PRO A 619 -7.30 22.44 -2.76
C PRO A 619 -7.12 23.94 -2.99
N GLU A 620 -6.78 24.72 -1.96
CA GLU A 620 -6.80 26.19 -2.01
C GLU A 620 -5.64 26.81 -2.80
N LYS A 621 -4.48 26.15 -2.83
CA LYS A 621 -3.22 26.74 -3.32
C LYS A 621 -2.52 25.83 -4.31
N GLY A 622 -2.04 26.40 -5.41
CA GLY A 622 -1.12 25.72 -6.34
C GLY A 622 0.26 25.53 -5.70
N ALA A 623 1.06 24.60 -6.24
CA ALA A 623 2.40 24.32 -5.70
C ALA A 623 3.29 25.57 -5.68
N HIS A 624 3.18 26.41 -6.71
CA HIS A 624 3.93 27.67 -6.84
C HIS A 624 3.61 28.75 -5.78
N GLU A 625 2.52 28.61 -5.03
CA GLU A 625 2.11 29.53 -3.96
C GLU A 625 2.51 29.02 -2.56
N CYS A 626 2.95 27.77 -2.46
CA CYS A 626 3.38 27.17 -1.21
C CYS A 626 4.78 27.65 -0.81
N ALA A 627 4.97 27.96 0.46
CA ALA A 627 6.31 28.22 1.01
C ALA A 627 7.08 26.90 1.12
N HIS A 628 8.03 26.67 0.22
CA HIS A 628 8.88 25.47 0.25
C HIS A 628 10.09 25.69 1.16
N LYS A 629 10.24 24.85 2.19
CA LYS A 629 11.47 24.75 2.98
C LYS A 629 12.51 24.01 2.13
N LEU A 630 13.54 24.72 1.66
CA LEU A 630 14.67 24.12 0.96
C LEU A 630 15.74 23.63 1.96
N PRO A 631 16.48 22.55 1.66
CA PRO A 631 17.69 22.18 2.38
C PRO A 631 18.78 23.24 2.25
N LYS A 632 19.86 23.12 3.04
CA LYS A 632 21.04 23.98 2.90
C LYS A 632 21.72 23.80 1.54
N GLY A 633 22.49 24.79 1.12
CA GLY A 633 23.20 24.83 -0.16
C GLY A 633 22.35 25.41 -1.30
N VAL A 634 22.88 25.30 -2.52
CA VAL A 634 22.23 25.82 -3.73
C VAL A 634 21.12 24.88 -4.21
N TRP A 635 19.94 25.44 -4.49
CA TRP A 635 18.81 24.73 -5.09
C TRP A 635 18.20 25.61 -6.19
N SER A 636 18.40 25.23 -7.44
CA SER A 636 17.98 26.02 -8.61
C SER A 636 16.62 25.56 -9.13
N ARG A 637 15.60 26.43 -9.05
CA ARG A 637 14.29 26.19 -9.68
C ARG A 637 14.41 26.12 -11.20
N PHE A 638 13.69 25.19 -11.84
CA PHE A 638 13.53 25.12 -13.29
C PHE A 638 12.16 24.50 -13.70
N ASP A 639 11.79 24.62 -14.97
CA ASP A 639 10.68 23.89 -15.62
C ASP A 639 11.02 23.59 -17.10
N PHE A 640 10.19 22.82 -17.80
CA PHE A 640 10.41 22.48 -19.22
C PHE A 640 9.60 23.36 -20.19
N GLY A 641 9.35 24.62 -19.82
CA GLY A 641 8.38 25.50 -20.48
C GLY A 641 6.94 25.25 -20.04
N ASP A 642 6.73 24.44 -19.01
CA ASP A 642 5.47 23.77 -18.67
C ASP A 642 4.94 24.07 -17.25
N SER A 643 5.42 25.14 -16.61
CA SER A 643 4.88 25.58 -15.30
C SER A 643 3.37 25.79 -15.33
N HIS A 644 2.67 25.15 -14.39
CA HIS A 644 1.22 25.23 -14.18
C HIS A 644 0.91 25.18 -12.67
N PRO A 645 -0.15 25.85 -12.15
CA PRO A 645 -0.48 25.84 -10.73
C PRO A 645 -0.59 24.45 -10.08
N ASP A 646 -1.18 23.50 -10.81
CA ASP A 646 -1.42 22.12 -10.36
C ASP A 646 -0.28 21.14 -10.64
N LEU A 647 0.85 21.60 -11.20
CA LEU A 647 2.05 20.78 -11.36
C LEU A 647 3.07 21.06 -10.25
N PRO A 648 3.83 20.06 -9.78
CA PRO A 648 4.89 20.27 -8.80
C PRO A 648 5.95 21.27 -9.26
N VAL A 649 6.52 22.01 -8.31
CA VAL A 649 7.71 22.84 -8.54
C VAL A 649 8.95 21.96 -8.44
N MET A 650 9.90 22.13 -9.36
CA MET A 650 11.14 21.37 -9.42
C MET A 650 12.35 22.24 -9.08
N TYR A 651 13.24 21.70 -8.25
CA TYR A 651 14.54 22.30 -7.94
C TYR A 651 15.66 21.27 -8.19
N LEU A 652 16.70 21.66 -8.92
CA LEU A 652 17.92 20.86 -9.06
C LEU A 652 18.93 21.29 -7.99
N GLN A 653 19.51 20.33 -7.28
CA GLN A 653 20.57 20.57 -6.31
C GLN A 653 21.83 21.11 -7.02
N GLY A 654 22.45 22.15 -6.45
CA GLY A 654 23.75 22.65 -6.90
C GLY A 654 24.82 21.58 -6.71
N GLY A 655 25.60 21.34 -7.76
CA GLY A 655 26.51 20.22 -7.86
C GLY A 655 25.98 19.07 -8.74
N ALA A 656 24.78 19.19 -9.31
CA ALA A 656 24.16 18.13 -10.10
C ALA A 656 24.02 18.46 -11.60
N ILE A 657 24.21 17.42 -12.42
CA ILE A 657 23.84 17.38 -13.84
C ILE A 657 22.71 16.36 -14.00
N LEU A 658 21.57 16.81 -14.50
CA LEU A 658 20.36 16.01 -14.72
C LEU A 658 20.23 15.65 -16.22
N PRO A 659 20.34 14.37 -16.60
CA PRO A 659 20.05 13.91 -17.96
C PRO A 659 18.54 13.88 -18.22
N VAL A 660 18.14 14.44 -19.36
CA VAL A 660 16.75 14.62 -19.78
C VAL A 660 16.59 14.17 -21.23
N GLY A 661 15.58 13.33 -21.48
CA GLY A 661 15.26 12.80 -22.79
C GLY A 661 14.16 13.58 -23.52
N LEU A 662 13.81 13.10 -24.70
CA LEU A 662 12.75 13.68 -25.53
C LEU A 662 11.34 13.46 -24.93
N PRO A 663 10.39 14.38 -25.20
CA PRO A 663 8.97 14.19 -24.87
C PRO A 663 8.33 13.16 -25.83
N ILE A 664 8.41 11.89 -25.47
CA ILE A 664 7.87 10.74 -26.24
C ILE A 664 6.51 10.25 -25.70
N LYS A 665 5.74 9.53 -26.53
CA LYS A 665 4.41 8.98 -26.20
C LYS A 665 4.43 7.60 -25.52
N HIS A 666 5.51 6.84 -25.71
CA HIS A 666 5.78 5.57 -25.04
C HIS A 666 7.29 5.29 -25.10
N VAL A 667 7.85 4.47 -24.20
CA VAL A 667 9.33 4.32 -24.13
C VAL A 667 9.94 3.73 -25.41
N GLY A 668 9.14 2.97 -26.17
CA GLY A 668 9.53 2.37 -27.45
C GLY A 668 9.75 3.35 -28.62
N GLU A 669 9.42 4.64 -28.47
CA GLU A 669 9.82 5.66 -29.47
C GLU A 669 11.30 6.08 -29.31
N ALA A 670 11.92 5.83 -28.15
CA ALA A 670 13.27 6.30 -27.84
C ALA A 670 14.36 5.51 -28.57
N SER A 671 15.32 6.23 -29.16
CA SER A 671 16.54 5.72 -29.76
C SER A 671 17.77 6.11 -28.93
N LEU A 672 18.85 5.32 -29.03
CA LEU A 672 20.15 5.68 -28.44
C LEU A 672 20.77 6.92 -29.12
N GLU A 673 20.46 7.14 -30.40
CA GLU A 673 20.94 8.29 -31.19
C GLU A 673 20.05 9.55 -31.05
N ASP A 674 19.00 9.52 -30.22
CA ASP A 674 18.16 10.69 -29.95
C ASP A 674 18.94 11.80 -29.23
N ASP A 675 18.57 13.06 -29.48
CA ASP A 675 19.17 14.22 -28.82
C ASP A 675 19.05 14.14 -27.29
N LEU A 676 20.18 14.25 -26.59
CA LEU A 676 20.24 14.25 -25.14
C LEU A 676 20.29 15.70 -24.61
N SER A 677 19.55 15.98 -23.55
CA SER A 677 19.64 17.25 -22.83
C SER A 677 20.25 17.07 -21.44
N LEU A 678 21.15 17.96 -21.04
CA LEU A 678 21.75 18.02 -19.70
C LEU A 678 21.40 19.35 -19.04
N ILE A 679 20.64 19.29 -17.94
CA ILE A 679 20.38 20.46 -17.10
C ILE A 679 21.45 20.49 -15.99
N VAL A 680 22.18 21.59 -15.87
CA VAL A 680 23.35 21.73 -14.98
C VAL A 680 23.05 22.78 -13.91
N SER A 681 23.06 22.39 -12.64
CA SER A 681 23.11 23.31 -11.51
C SER A 681 24.49 23.26 -10.86
N LEU A 682 25.22 24.37 -10.88
CA LEU A 682 26.56 24.45 -10.31
C LEU A 682 26.50 24.66 -8.79
N ASP A 683 27.41 24.04 -8.06
CA ASP A 683 27.60 24.28 -6.62
C ASP A 683 28.30 25.62 -6.35
N GLU A 684 28.51 25.95 -5.07
CA GLU A 684 29.23 27.14 -4.62
C GLU A 684 30.70 27.20 -5.10
N ASN A 685 31.26 26.06 -5.52
CA ASN A 685 32.62 25.94 -6.07
C ASN A 685 32.64 25.96 -7.61
N GLY A 686 31.49 26.17 -8.27
CA GLY A 686 31.37 26.18 -9.72
C GLY A 686 31.52 24.80 -10.36
N LYS A 687 31.10 23.72 -9.69
CA LYS A 687 31.17 22.33 -10.19
C LYS A 687 29.79 21.69 -10.26
N ALA A 688 29.67 20.66 -11.11
CA ALA A 688 28.55 19.71 -11.06
C ALA A 688 28.93 18.35 -11.62
N GLU A 689 28.27 17.29 -11.16
CA GLU A 689 28.43 15.91 -11.64
C GLU A 689 27.07 15.27 -11.93
N GLY A 690 27.03 14.33 -12.87
CA GLY A 690 25.82 13.55 -13.16
C GLY A 690 26.13 12.21 -13.78
N VAL A 691 25.14 11.32 -13.75
CA VAL A 691 25.25 9.96 -14.25
C VAL A 691 24.04 9.61 -15.10
N LEU A 692 24.29 8.89 -16.21
CA LEU A 692 23.26 8.38 -17.12
C LEU A 692 23.53 6.90 -17.40
N PHE A 693 22.57 6.04 -17.08
CA PHE A 693 22.56 4.62 -17.42
C PHE A 693 21.65 4.35 -18.62
N GLU A 694 22.19 3.71 -19.65
CA GLU A 694 21.48 3.32 -20.87
C GLU A 694 21.78 1.86 -21.20
N ASP A 695 20.75 1.08 -21.52
CA ASP A 695 20.85 -0.29 -22.00
C ASP A 695 19.68 -0.58 -22.96
N ALA A 696 19.47 -1.85 -23.33
CA ALA A 696 18.39 -2.26 -24.23
C ALA A 696 16.96 -2.00 -23.69
N GLY A 697 16.80 -1.53 -22.45
CA GLY A 697 15.50 -1.25 -21.82
C GLY A 697 14.75 -2.50 -21.32
N ASP A 698 14.95 -3.65 -21.95
CA ASP A 698 14.44 -4.95 -21.51
C ASP A 698 15.53 -6.03 -21.67
N GLY A 699 15.37 -7.17 -21.01
CA GLY A 699 16.32 -8.28 -21.00
C GLY A 699 17.59 -8.07 -20.18
N TYR A 700 18.42 -9.10 -20.11
CA TYR A 700 19.49 -9.22 -19.11
C TYR A 700 20.89 -8.80 -19.60
N GLY A 701 21.01 -8.16 -20.76
CA GLY A 701 22.30 -7.75 -21.34
C GLY A 701 23.18 -6.93 -20.37
N PHE A 702 22.57 -6.04 -19.58
CA PHE A 702 23.28 -5.21 -18.60
C PHE A 702 24.04 -6.02 -17.51
N THR A 703 23.66 -7.28 -17.27
CA THR A 703 24.37 -8.19 -16.35
C THR A 703 25.70 -8.69 -16.92
N GLN A 704 25.87 -8.62 -18.24
CA GLN A 704 27.05 -9.03 -19.01
C GLN A 704 27.78 -7.81 -19.59
N GLU A 705 27.74 -6.67 -18.89
CA GLU A 705 28.34 -5.39 -19.31
C GLU A 705 27.78 -4.80 -20.62
N ASN A 706 26.68 -5.33 -21.17
CA ASN A 706 26.04 -4.83 -22.40
C ASN A 706 25.13 -3.62 -22.10
N TYR A 707 25.75 -2.51 -21.68
CA TYR A 707 25.15 -1.22 -21.34
C TYR A 707 26.15 -0.07 -21.60
N LEU A 708 25.68 1.18 -21.51
CA LEU A 708 26.46 2.41 -21.46
C LEU A 708 26.16 3.15 -20.13
N LEU A 709 27.17 3.35 -19.28
CA LEU A 709 27.05 4.18 -18.08
C LEU A 709 27.98 5.39 -18.23
N THR A 710 27.41 6.57 -18.38
CA THR A 710 28.15 7.82 -18.59
C THR A 710 28.23 8.64 -17.31
N TYR A 711 29.42 9.12 -16.98
CA TYR A 711 29.63 10.11 -15.93
C TYR A 711 29.98 11.46 -16.56
N TYR A 712 29.13 12.46 -16.36
CA TYR A 712 29.35 13.84 -16.81
C TYR A 712 29.92 14.68 -15.66
N VAL A 713 30.78 15.64 -16.01
CA VAL A 713 31.31 16.65 -15.09
C VAL A 713 31.25 18.04 -15.75
N ALA A 714 30.88 19.04 -14.97
CA ALA A 714 30.92 20.45 -15.31
C ALA A 714 31.82 21.20 -14.32
N GLN A 715 32.63 22.14 -14.81
CA GLN A 715 33.49 22.97 -13.96
C GLN A 715 33.74 24.36 -14.55
N VAL A 716 33.58 25.39 -13.71
CA VAL A 716 33.93 26.79 -14.01
C VAL A 716 35.45 26.96 -14.00
N HIS A 717 35.97 27.54 -15.07
CA HIS A 717 37.33 28.03 -15.20
C HIS A 717 37.28 29.51 -15.63
N SER A 718 37.61 30.42 -14.70
CA SER A 718 37.41 31.87 -14.84
C SER A 718 35.95 32.25 -15.11
N SER A 719 35.56 32.41 -16.38
CA SER A 719 34.19 32.75 -16.82
C SER A 719 33.64 31.76 -17.84
N VAL A 720 34.24 30.57 -17.95
CA VAL A 720 33.85 29.52 -18.90
C VAL A 720 33.56 28.23 -18.13
N VAL A 721 32.39 27.65 -18.33
CA VAL A 721 32.07 26.30 -17.85
C VAL A 721 32.51 25.31 -18.92
N SER A 722 33.38 24.38 -18.54
CA SER A 722 33.68 23.18 -19.32
C SER A 722 32.74 22.06 -18.88
N VAL A 723 31.99 21.47 -19.80
CA VAL A 723 31.20 20.24 -19.57
C VAL A 723 31.76 19.12 -20.43
N LYS A 724 32.01 17.95 -19.84
CA LYS A 724 32.55 16.78 -20.54
C LYS A 724 32.18 15.46 -19.88
N VAL A 725 32.43 14.36 -20.59
CA VAL A 725 32.44 13.02 -20.02
C VAL A 725 33.71 12.82 -19.21
N LEU A 726 33.57 12.47 -17.92
CA LEU A 726 34.66 12.13 -17.02
C LEU A 726 35.15 10.69 -17.24
N LYS A 727 34.20 9.75 -17.32
CA LYS A 727 34.44 8.34 -17.62
C LYS A 727 33.19 7.66 -18.17
N THR A 728 33.38 6.50 -18.78
CA THR A 728 32.32 5.61 -19.28
C THR A 728 32.56 4.20 -18.76
N GLU A 729 31.49 3.46 -18.44
CA GLU A 729 31.53 2.04 -18.08
C GLU A 729 30.52 1.25 -18.94
N GLY A 730 30.74 -0.07 -19.06
CA GLY A 730 30.01 -0.94 -19.97
C GLY A 730 30.65 -1.04 -21.36
N SER A 731 30.08 -1.90 -22.22
CA SER A 731 30.60 -2.28 -23.53
C SER A 731 29.91 -1.62 -24.72
N TRP A 732 28.84 -0.86 -24.50
CA TRP A 732 28.20 -0.08 -25.56
C TRP A 732 29.11 1.04 -26.04
N ASN A 733 29.17 1.24 -27.36
CA ASN A 733 29.80 2.43 -27.92
C ASN A 733 28.89 3.64 -27.69
N ARG A 734 29.47 4.78 -27.30
CA ARG A 734 28.76 6.04 -27.16
C ARG A 734 28.17 6.48 -28.53
N PRO A 735 26.87 6.82 -28.61
CA PRO A 735 26.25 7.36 -29.82
C PRO A 735 26.84 8.73 -30.19
N LYS A 736 26.68 9.15 -31.46
CA LYS A 736 27.08 10.49 -31.92
C LYS A 736 25.86 11.38 -32.11
N ARG A 737 25.09 11.52 -31.04
CA ARG A 737 23.89 12.37 -30.92
C ARG A 737 24.23 13.82 -30.58
N ASN A 738 23.29 14.73 -30.84
CA ASN A 738 23.41 16.10 -30.36
C ASN A 738 23.27 16.13 -28.83
N LEU A 739 24.00 17.04 -28.20
CA LEU A 739 23.98 17.28 -26.76
C LEU A 739 23.59 18.74 -26.50
N ASN A 740 22.42 18.92 -25.90
CA ASN A 740 21.91 20.22 -25.46
C ASN A 740 22.29 20.41 -24.00
N ILE A 741 23.00 21.49 -23.66
CA ILE A 741 23.38 21.79 -22.27
C ILE A 741 22.67 23.07 -21.85
N SER A 742 21.94 23.04 -20.73
CA SER A 742 21.30 24.20 -20.12
C SER A 742 21.85 24.41 -18.71
N ILE A 743 22.58 25.51 -18.48
CA ILE A 743 23.13 25.86 -17.17
C ILE A 743 22.14 26.78 -16.44
N LEU A 744 21.71 26.38 -15.25
CA LEU A 744 20.79 27.14 -14.40
C LEU A 744 21.49 28.34 -13.78
N LEU A 745 20.86 29.52 -13.86
CA LEU A 745 21.37 30.79 -13.34
C LEU A 745 20.63 31.29 -12.08
N GLY A 746 19.48 30.71 -11.77
CA GLY A 746 18.53 31.19 -10.74
C GLY A 746 17.21 31.66 -11.33
N GLY A 747 16.14 31.70 -10.53
CA GLY A 747 14.81 32.18 -10.96
C GLY A 747 14.20 31.48 -12.19
N GLY A 748 14.61 30.24 -12.50
CA GLY A 748 14.25 29.54 -13.74
C GLY A 748 15.08 29.92 -14.97
N ALA A 749 15.94 30.95 -14.90
CA ALA A 749 16.74 31.40 -16.03
C ALA A 749 17.85 30.40 -16.36
N MET A 750 18.08 30.20 -17.65
CA MET A 750 19.08 29.26 -18.19
C MET A 750 19.85 29.91 -19.33
N ILE A 751 21.14 29.59 -19.44
CA ILE A 751 21.88 29.71 -20.70
C ILE A 751 21.99 28.34 -21.33
N SER A 752 21.83 28.25 -22.65
CA SER A 752 21.92 26.98 -23.37
C SER A 752 23.00 27.00 -24.45
N SER A 753 23.64 25.85 -24.64
CA SER A 753 24.61 25.57 -25.70
C SER A 753 24.36 24.20 -26.31
N HIS A 754 24.89 23.97 -27.51
CA HIS A 754 24.67 22.74 -28.28
C HIS A 754 26.03 22.18 -28.71
N GLY A 755 26.16 20.85 -28.75
CA GLY A 755 27.36 20.15 -29.18
C GLY A 755 27.09 18.68 -29.47
N VAL A 756 28.12 17.83 -29.34
CA VAL A 756 28.03 16.38 -29.60
C VAL A 756 28.33 15.62 -28.31
N ASP A 757 27.57 14.55 -28.03
CA ASP A 757 27.80 13.69 -26.85
C ASP A 757 29.22 13.07 -26.90
N GLY A 758 29.96 13.25 -25.81
CA GLY A 758 31.35 12.78 -25.66
C GLY A 758 32.43 13.84 -25.93
N GLU A 759 32.10 14.98 -26.54
CA GLU A 759 33.05 16.09 -26.73
C GLU A 759 33.11 17.01 -25.48
N GLU A 760 34.22 17.74 -25.32
CA GLU A 760 34.33 18.77 -24.27
C GLU A 760 33.74 20.09 -24.77
N LEU A 761 32.69 20.57 -24.12
CA LEU A 761 31.93 21.75 -24.52
C LEU A 761 32.21 22.91 -23.56
N HIS A 762 32.47 24.08 -24.15
CA HIS A 762 32.82 25.30 -23.42
C HIS A 762 31.70 26.34 -23.53
N ILE A 763 31.22 26.82 -22.39
CA ILE A 763 30.07 27.73 -22.29
C ILE A 763 30.50 28.97 -21.51
N THR A 764 30.54 30.13 -22.18
CA THR A 764 30.88 31.40 -21.54
C THR A 764 29.73 31.86 -20.65
N MET A 765 30.00 32.05 -19.36
CA MET A 765 29.04 32.60 -18.41
C MET A 765 28.83 34.10 -18.67
N PRO A 766 27.58 34.61 -18.67
CA PRO A 766 27.30 36.04 -18.73
C PRO A 766 27.89 36.79 -17.52
N SER A 767 28.06 38.11 -17.67
CA SER A 767 28.41 38.99 -16.54
C SER A 767 27.30 38.98 -15.48
N GLY A 768 27.64 39.31 -14.23
CA GLY A 768 26.65 39.34 -13.14
C GLY A 768 25.43 40.23 -13.42
N SER A 769 25.62 41.34 -14.12
CA SER A 769 24.52 42.21 -14.59
C SER A 769 23.62 41.55 -15.64
N GLU A 770 24.19 40.76 -16.56
CA GLU A 770 23.40 40.02 -17.54
C GLU A 770 22.65 38.86 -16.87
N VAL A 771 23.28 38.16 -15.92
CA VAL A 771 22.61 37.14 -15.09
C VAL A 771 21.41 37.75 -14.36
N SER A 772 21.57 38.88 -13.64
CA SER A 772 20.44 39.53 -12.95
C SER A 772 19.29 39.91 -13.90
N ASN A 773 19.60 40.38 -15.11
CA ASN A 773 18.58 40.71 -16.12
C ASN A 773 17.86 39.46 -16.66
N LEU A 774 18.58 38.36 -16.89
CA LEU A 774 18.02 37.08 -17.34
C LEU A 774 17.11 36.48 -16.26
N VAL A 775 17.55 36.49 -14.99
CA VAL A 775 16.76 36.05 -13.83
C VAL A 775 15.46 36.85 -13.73
N ALA A 776 15.53 38.19 -13.72
CA ALA A 776 14.35 39.05 -13.62
C ALA A 776 13.38 38.88 -14.82
N THR A 777 13.91 38.57 -16.00
CA THR A 777 13.10 38.30 -17.20
C THR A 777 12.40 36.95 -17.09
N SER A 778 13.12 35.90 -16.68
CA SER A 778 12.57 34.56 -16.42
C SER A 778 11.46 34.58 -15.37
N GLU A 779 11.67 35.27 -14.24
CA GLU A 779 10.65 35.41 -13.19
C GLU A 779 9.40 36.17 -13.68
N LEU A 780 9.58 37.20 -14.51
CA LEU A 780 8.48 37.94 -15.13
C LEU A 780 7.72 37.10 -16.17
N GLU A 781 8.43 36.29 -16.97
CA GLU A 781 7.82 35.37 -17.94
C GLU A 781 7.05 34.25 -17.26
N LEU A 782 7.62 33.65 -16.21
CA LEU A 782 6.95 32.66 -15.36
C LEU A 782 5.66 33.24 -14.75
N LYS A 783 5.74 34.46 -14.19
CA LYS A 783 4.57 35.14 -13.64
C LYS A 783 3.49 35.37 -14.70
N LYS A 784 3.85 35.90 -15.86
CA LYS A 784 2.92 36.09 -16.99
C LYS A 784 2.31 34.77 -17.47
N ARG A 785 3.09 33.68 -17.51
CA ARG A 785 2.59 32.35 -17.91
C ARG A 785 1.51 31.88 -16.92
N LEU A 786 1.79 31.98 -15.62
CA LEU A 786 0.83 31.63 -14.56
C LEU A 786 -0.44 32.52 -14.59
N GLU A 787 -0.30 33.81 -14.90
CA GLU A 787 -1.44 34.75 -15.06
C GLU A 787 -2.29 34.50 -16.33
N MET A 788 -1.78 33.78 -17.33
CA MET A 788 -2.48 33.46 -18.58
C MET A 788 -3.10 32.05 -18.61
N ILE A 789 -2.84 31.22 -17.61
CA ILE A 789 -3.35 29.84 -17.54
C ILE A 789 -4.81 29.85 -17.13
N SER A 790 -5.66 29.14 -17.89
CA SER A 790 -6.98 28.73 -17.42
C SER A 790 -6.80 27.72 -16.27
N PRO A 791 -7.18 28.04 -15.03
CA PRO A 791 -7.08 27.07 -13.93
C PRO A 791 -8.07 25.93 -14.18
N ILE A 792 -7.77 24.73 -13.67
CA ILE A 792 -8.76 23.65 -13.65
C ILE A 792 -9.99 24.15 -12.88
N PRO A 793 -11.21 24.05 -13.46
CA PRO A 793 -12.43 24.49 -12.81
C PRO A 793 -12.60 23.88 -11.41
N ASP A 794 -12.81 24.76 -10.42
CA ASP A 794 -13.12 24.37 -9.03
C ASP A 794 -14.62 24.06 -8.94
N ILE A 795 -15.01 22.95 -9.59
CA ILE A 795 -16.37 22.43 -9.55
C ILE A 795 -16.38 21.28 -8.55
N ASP A 796 -17.12 21.47 -7.46
CA ASP A 796 -17.22 20.47 -6.39
C ASP A 796 -17.82 19.13 -6.86
N GLU A 797 -18.61 19.13 -7.95
CA GLU A 797 -19.12 17.92 -8.63
C GLU A 797 -19.19 18.14 -10.17
N PRO A 798 -18.88 17.15 -11.02
CA PRO A 798 -19.03 17.28 -12.47
C PRO A 798 -20.50 17.50 -12.86
N SER A 799 -20.77 18.61 -13.54
CA SER A 799 -22.14 18.99 -13.89
C SER A 799 -22.75 18.11 -14.99
N GLY A 800 -23.69 17.24 -14.60
CA GLY A 800 -24.90 17.01 -15.41
C GLY A 800 -25.13 15.62 -16.01
N GLN A 801 -25.97 14.84 -15.35
CA GLN A 801 -27.14 14.24 -16.02
C GLN A 801 -28.41 14.56 -15.23
N GLU A 802 -29.48 14.98 -15.91
CA GLU A 802 -30.73 15.37 -15.27
C GLU A 802 -31.47 14.14 -14.71
N GLY A 803 -31.41 13.97 -13.38
CA GLY A 803 -32.01 12.83 -12.68
C GLY A 803 -32.51 13.09 -11.26
N ALA A 804 -32.68 14.36 -10.87
CA ALA A 804 -33.15 14.78 -9.54
C ALA A 804 -32.33 14.21 -8.35
N GLU A 805 -31.00 14.37 -8.39
CA GLU A 805 -30.16 14.12 -7.21
C GLU A 805 -30.46 15.14 -6.10
N LEU A 806 -30.64 14.65 -4.88
CA LEU A 806 -30.56 15.45 -3.66
C LEU A 806 -29.06 15.59 -3.32
N SER A 807 -28.58 16.82 -3.18
CA SER A 807 -27.18 17.14 -2.90
C SER A 807 -26.59 16.30 -1.75
N LYS A 808 -25.43 15.66 -1.97
CA LYS A 808 -24.69 14.83 -1.00
C LYS A 808 -23.97 15.67 0.08
N ILE A 809 -24.71 16.60 0.71
CA ILE A 809 -24.23 17.50 1.77
C ILE A 809 -24.77 17.02 3.12
N PRO A 810 -23.91 16.82 4.15
CA PRO A 810 -24.38 16.36 5.45
C PRO A 810 -25.41 17.31 6.06
N ILE A 811 -26.48 16.74 6.61
CA ILE A 811 -27.54 17.47 7.25
C ILE A 811 -27.12 17.78 8.69
N ASP A 812 -26.74 19.03 8.90
CA ASP A 812 -26.64 19.60 10.24
C ASP A 812 -28.07 19.69 10.85
N LEU A 813 -28.21 19.19 12.07
CA LEU A 813 -29.32 19.41 12.99
C LEU A 813 -28.74 20.11 14.22
N LYS A 814 -29.24 21.30 14.57
CA LYS A 814 -28.67 22.15 15.61
C LYS A 814 -29.75 22.88 16.40
N SER A 815 -30.15 22.30 17.52
CA SER A 815 -31.06 22.94 18.48
C SER A 815 -30.58 22.75 19.91
N GLY A 816 -30.84 23.74 20.76
CA GLY A 816 -30.52 23.65 22.18
C GLY A 816 -29.03 23.47 22.47
N ASP A 817 -28.71 22.44 23.25
CA ASP A 817 -27.36 22.13 23.70
C ASP A 817 -26.59 21.21 22.73
N TRP A 818 -27.18 20.82 21.58
CA TRP A 818 -26.61 19.82 20.67
C TRP A 818 -26.46 20.28 19.22
N LEU A 819 -25.39 19.80 18.58
CA LEU A 819 -25.17 19.83 17.13
C LEU A 819 -24.90 18.40 16.66
N LEU A 820 -25.72 17.91 15.72
CA LEU A 820 -25.56 16.63 15.06
C LEU A 820 -25.29 16.82 13.57
N LYS A 821 -24.50 15.92 12.99
CA LYS A 821 -24.29 15.84 11.53
C LYS A 821 -24.76 14.48 11.03
N VAL A 822 -25.75 14.49 10.14
CA VAL A 822 -26.44 13.30 9.62
C VAL A 822 -26.17 13.12 8.13
N VAL A 823 -25.92 11.89 7.69
CA VAL A 823 -25.58 11.53 6.31
C VAL A 823 -26.65 10.57 5.75
N PRO A 824 -27.69 11.07 5.05
CA PRO A 824 -28.76 10.22 4.52
C PRO A 824 -28.28 9.12 3.55
N TRP A 825 -27.42 9.46 2.59
CA TRP A 825 -27.06 8.55 1.48
C TRP A 825 -26.08 7.43 1.88
N ILE A 826 -25.63 7.37 3.15
CA ILE A 826 -24.86 6.25 3.69
C ILE A 826 -25.53 5.79 4.98
N GLY A 827 -26.44 4.82 4.87
CA GLY A 827 -27.09 4.18 6.03
C GLY A 827 -27.86 5.11 6.98
N GLY A 828 -28.11 6.36 6.57
CA GLY A 828 -28.64 7.43 7.43
C GLY A 828 -27.75 7.84 8.61
N ARG A 829 -26.43 7.59 8.55
CA ARG A 829 -25.47 7.68 9.68
C ARG A 829 -25.48 9.02 10.40
N ILE A 830 -25.12 9.02 11.68
CA ILE A 830 -24.73 10.24 12.40
C ILE A 830 -23.20 10.22 12.52
N ILE A 831 -22.53 11.22 11.94
CA ILE A 831 -21.06 11.31 11.87
C ILE A 831 -20.46 12.28 12.88
N SER A 832 -21.29 13.12 13.52
CA SER A 832 -20.87 13.96 14.64
C SER A 832 -22.00 14.14 15.64
N MET A 833 -21.68 14.08 16.93
CA MET A 833 -22.53 14.52 18.03
C MET A 833 -21.71 15.40 18.98
N THR A 834 -21.98 16.70 18.97
CA THR A 834 -21.26 17.72 19.75
C THR A 834 -22.20 18.38 20.74
N HIS A 835 -21.83 18.38 22.01
CA HIS A 835 -22.54 19.11 23.06
C HIS A 835 -21.99 20.54 23.16
N LEU A 836 -22.76 21.51 22.69
CA LEU A 836 -22.34 22.90 22.48
C LEU A 836 -21.89 23.64 23.76
N PRO A 837 -22.55 23.50 24.93
CA PRO A 837 -22.14 24.21 26.15
C PRO A 837 -20.77 23.81 26.71
N THR A 838 -20.27 22.61 26.38
CA THR A 838 -18.99 22.08 26.89
C THR A 838 -17.97 21.83 25.77
N ASP A 839 -18.32 22.16 24.53
CA ASP A 839 -17.58 21.84 23.28
C ASP A 839 -17.15 20.36 23.20
N SER A 840 -17.90 19.47 23.85
CA SER A 840 -17.53 18.06 23.99
C SER A 840 -18.08 17.25 22.83
N GLN A 841 -17.18 16.72 22.00
CA GLN A 841 -17.52 15.85 20.88
C GLN A 841 -17.44 14.39 21.32
N TRP A 842 -18.59 13.74 21.45
CA TRP A 842 -18.70 12.36 21.95
C TRP A 842 -18.64 11.34 20.82
N LEU A 843 -19.13 11.75 19.65
CA LEU A 843 -19.11 10.97 18.43
C LEU A 843 -18.44 11.86 17.38
N HIS A 844 -17.31 11.39 16.85
CA HIS A 844 -16.66 11.99 15.70
C HIS A 844 -16.28 10.88 14.72
N SER A 845 -16.81 10.99 13.50
CA SER A 845 -16.66 9.98 12.46
C SER A 845 -16.53 10.65 11.10
N ARG A 846 -15.99 9.91 10.15
CA ARG A 846 -15.97 10.31 8.75
C ARG A 846 -17.16 9.67 8.06
N ILE A 847 -17.56 10.27 6.94
CA ILE A 847 -18.72 9.84 6.13
C ILE A 847 -18.78 8.31 5.95
N GLU A 848 -17.63 7.64 5.83
CA GLU A 848 -17.51 6.18 5.64
C GLU A 848 -17.01 5.37 6.87
N ILE A 849 -16.46 5.98 7.93
CA ILE A 849 -15.77 5.26 9.03
C ILE A 849 -16.26 5.69 10.42
N ASN A 850 -16.63 4.71 11.24
CA ASN A 850 -17.17 4.84 12.60
C ASN A 850 -18.46 5.70 12.66
N GLY A 851 -18.95 5.97 13.87
CA GLY A 851 -20.08 6.87 14.12
C GLY A 851 -21.31 6.13 14.63
N TYR A 852 -22.51 6.64 14.33
CA TYR A 852 -23.77 6.01 14.68
C TYR A 852 -24.30 5.24 13.46
N GLU A 853 -24.33 3.92 13.57
CA GLU A 853 -24.86 3.01 12.56
C GLU A 853 -26.03 2.19 13.11
N GLU A 854 -26.84 1.63 12.22
CA GLU A 854 -27.81 0.59 12.58
C GLU A 854 -27.83 -0.51 11.53
N TYR A 855 -28.08 -1.74 11.96
CA TYR A 855 -28.12 -2.93 11.11
C TYR A 855 -29.46 -3.68 11.25
N SER A 856 -29.75 -4.53 10.28
CA SER A 856 -31.00 -5.34 10.20
C SER A 856 -30.79 -6.85 10.44
N GLY A 857 -29.65 -7.27 10.99
CA GLY A 857 -29.32 -8.67 11.24
C GLY A 857 -28.29 -8.85 12.35
N THR A 858 -28.04 -10.12 12.70
CA THR A 858 -27.18 -10.55 13.80
C THR A 858 -25.71 -10.76 13.41
N GLU A 859 -25.41 -10.86 12.11
CA GLU A 859 -24.05 -10.96 11.57
C GLU A 859 -23.32 -9.60 11.58
N TYR A 860 -22.03 -9.58 11.93
CA TYR A 860 -21.18 -8.41 11.71
C TYR A 860 -20.86 -8.28 10.21
N ARG A 861 -21.71 -7.55 9.48
CA ARG A 861 -21.36 -6.99 8.18
C ARG A 861 -20.66 -5.66 8.39
N SER A 862 -19.58 -5.42 7.66
CA SER A 862 -18.91 -4.14 7.60
C SER A 862 -19.90 -3.01 7.30
N ALA A 863 -19.92 -2.01 8.19
CA ALA A 863 -20.44 -0.66 7.94
C ALA A 863 -21.78 -0.55 7.19
N GLY A 864 -22.84 -1.11 7.78
CA GLY A 864 -24.04 -0.30 8.04
C GLY A 864 -24.69 0.34 6.81
N CYS A 865 -25.24 -0.52 5.95
CA CYS A 865 -26.09 -0.20 4.80
C CYS A 865 -25.54 0.87 3.83
N THR A 866 -24.97 0.43 2.71
CA THR A 866 -24.67 1.32 1.56
C THR A 866 -25.93 1.70 0.77
N GLU A 867 -27.11 1.19 1.16
CA GLU A 867 -28.39 1.58 0.63
C GLU A 867 -28.71 3.06 0.97
N GLU A 868 -29.02 3.85 -0.06
CA GLU A 868 -29.35 5.28 0.11
C GLU A 868 -30.65 5.46 0.91
N TYR A 869 -30.58 6.12 2.08
CA TYR A 869 -31.81 6.49 2.79
C TYR A 869 -32.42 7.74 2.17
N LYS A 870 -33.71 7.67 1.89
CA LYS A 870 -34.50 8.82 1.45
C LYS A 870 -34.90 9.65 2.67
N VAL A 871 -34.71 10.97 2.58
CA VAL A 871 -35.25 11.92 3.56
C VAL A 871 -36.76 12.01 3.35
N VAL A 872 -37.53 11.35 4.20
CA VAL A 872 -39.01 11.33 4.14
C VAL A 872 -39.59 12.65 4.65
N ARG A 873 -38.93 13.25 5.65
CA ARG A 873 -39.35 14.52 6.25
C ARG A 873 -38.17 15.21 6.91
N ARG A 874 -38.10 16.54 6.81
CA ARG A 874 -37.18 17.40 7.56
C ARG A 874 -37.95 18.63 8.03
N TYR A 875 -37.74 19.02 9.28
CA TYR A 875 -38.19 20.29 9.83
C TYR A 875 -36.98 21.16 10.15
N LEU A 876 -37.05 22.45 9.85
CA LEU A 876 -35.98 23.43 10.04
C LEU A 876 -36.49 24.56 10.92
N GLU A 877 -35.61 25.13 11.75
CA GLU A 877 -35.93 26.05 12.86
C GLU A 877 -36.61 27.39 12.45
N HIS A 878 -36.86 27.62 11.16
CA HIS A 878 -37.44 28.86 10.61
C HIS A 878 -38.92 29.11 11.01
N SER A 879 -39.60 28.15 11.66
CA SER A 879 -41.01 28.22 12.08
C SER A 879 -41.24 28.08 13.59
N GLY A 880 -40.20 27.82 14.39
CA GLY A 880 -40.37 27.46 15.82
C GLY A 880 -40.91 26.04 16.06
N GLU A 881 -40.83 25.16 15.06
CA GLU A 881 -41.13 23.73 15.15
C GLU A 881 -39.89 22.91 15.58
N GLU A 882 -40.10 21.65 15.96
CA GLU A 882 -39.05 20.73 16.42
C GLU A 882 -38.07 20.39 15.29
N GLU A 883 -36.78 20.68 15.48
CA GLU A 883 -35.78 20.33 14.48
C GLU A 883 -35.52 18.82 14.48
N SER A 884 -35.91 18.19 13.37
CA SER A 884 -35.97 16.75 13.26
C SER A 884 -35.90 16.28 11.81
N ILE A 885 -35.46 15.03 11.65
CA ILE A 885 -35.38 14.36 10.35
C ILE A 885 -35.96 12.95 10.46
N SER A 886 -36.68 12.53 9.40
CA SER A 886 -37.13 11.16 9.20
C SER A 886 -36.44 10.61 7.95
N LEU A 887 -35.72 9.51 8.12
CA LEU A 887 -34.96 8.80 7.10
C LEU A 887 -35.55 7.42 6.86
N GLU A 888 -35.44 6.91 5.64
CA GLU A 888 -35.98 5.62 5.25
C GLU A 888 -35.11 4.90 4.22
N GLY A 889 -34.61 3.70 4.56
CA GLY A 889 -33.88 2.81 3.66
C GLY A 889 -34.64 1.53 3.38
N ASP A 890 -34.63 1.06 2.12
CA ASP A 890 -35.02 -0.31 1.78
C ASP A 890 -33.88 -1.25 2.15
N ILE A 891 -34.18 -2.30 2.93
CA ILE A 891 -33.18 -3.27 3.44
C ILE A 891 -33.41 -4.68 2.84
N GLY A 892 -34.09 -4.73 1.70
CA GLY A 892 -34.32 -5.93 0.91
C GLY A 892 -35.39 -6.87 1.46
N GLY A 893 -36.06 -7.59 0.55
CA GLY A 893 -37.12 -8.54 0.90
C GLY A 893 -38.46 -7.91 1.29
N GLY A 894 -38.72 -6.67 0.82
CA GLY A 894 -39.95 -5.93 1.12
C GLY A 894 -40.00 -5.32 2.52
N LEU A 895 -38.81 -5.13 3.11
CA LEU A 895 -38.57 -4.55 4.43
C LEU A 895 -37.98 -3.15 4.32
N VAL A 896 -38.34 -2.30 5.27
CA VAL A 896 -37.88 -0.91 5.35
C VAL A 896 -37.39 -0.61 6.75
N LEU A 897 -36.21 0.00 6.87
CA LEU A 897 -35.67 0.55 8.11
C LEU A 897 -35.92 2.07 8.13
N GLN A 898 -36.81 2.50 9.03
CA GLN A 898 -37.10 3.91 9.29
C GLN A 898 -36.34 4.39 10.52
N ARG A 899 -35.74 5.59 10.45
CA ARG A 899 -35.07 6.27 11.55
C ARG A 899 -35.62 7.68 11.70
N HIS A 900 -35.97 8.08 12.92
CA HIS A 900 -36.35 9.45 13.24
C HIS A 900 -35.41 10.01 14.30
N ILE A 901 -34.72 11.09 13.97
CA ILE A 901 -33.77 11.79 14.84
C ILE A 901 -34.35 13.17 15.15
N SER A 902 -34.46 13.53 16.42
CA SER A 902 -34.86 14.88 16.84
C SER A 902 -34.11 15.35 18.10
N ILE A 903 -34.13 16.66 18.32
CA ILE A 903 -33.71 17.28 19.58
C ILE A 903 -34.98 17.79 20.27
N LEU A 904 -35.25 17.32 21.50
CA LEU A 904 -36.56 17.52 22.11
C LEU A 904 -36.81 18.98 22.50
N LYS A 905 -37.87 19.56 21.95
CA LYS A 905 -38.28 20.94 22.20
C LYS A 905 -38.56 21.25 23.68
N ASP A 906 -39.15 20.30 24.41
CA ASP A 906 -39.50 20.46 25.82
C ASP A 906 -38.32 20.17 26.77
N ASN A 907 -37.24 19.57 26.27
CA ASN A 907 -35.97 19.42 26.98
C ASN A 907 -34.78 19.44 25.99
N PRO A 908 -34.24 20.62 25.63
CA PRO A 908 -33.19 20.79 24.60
C PRO A 908 -31.84 20.12 24.91
N LYS A 909 -31.74 19.42 26.05
CA LYS A 909 -30.59 18.61 26.47
C LYS A 909 -30.63 17.18 25.95
N ILE A 910 -31.77 16.77 25.39
CA ILE A 910 -32.03 15.39 24.96
C ILE A 910 -32.05 15.31 23.43
N VAL A 911 -31.15 14.49 22.90
CA VAL A 911 -31.24 13.94 21.54
C VAL A 911 -32.09 12.68 21.63
N GLN A 912 -33.11 12.53 20.77
CA GLN A 912 -33.90 11.30 20.67
C GLN A 912 -33.71 10.65 19.30
N ILE A 913 -33.52 9.33 19.29
CA ILE A 913 -33.48 8.51 18.07
C ILE A 913 -34.48 7.37 18.22
N ASN A 914 -35.43 7.30 17.29
CA ASN A 914 -36.44 6.25 17.22
C ASN A 914 -36.29 5.51 15.89
N SER A 915 -35.98 4.22 15.96
CA SER A 915 -35.68 3.41 14.77
C SER A 915 -36.56 2.18 14.71
N SER A 916 -36.94 1.75 13.51
CA SER A 916 -37.86 0.63 13.32
C SER A 916 -37.66 -0.13 12.02
N ILE A 917 -37.77 -1.46 12.07
CA ILE A 917 -37.81 -2.34 10.89
C ILE A 917 -39.26 -2.78 10.67
N GLN A 918 -39.79 -2.48 9.47
CA GLN A 918 -41.20 -2.67 9.12
C GLN A 918 -41.35 -3.44 7.80
N ALA A 919 -42.38 -4.27 7.72
CA ALA A 919 -42.78 -4.97 6.50
C ALA A 919 -43.75 -4.13 5.66
N ARG A 920 -43.41 -3.88 4.37
CA ARG A 920 -44.26 -3.13 3.43
C ARG A 920 -44.76 -3.94 2.24
N SER A 921 -43.93 -4.80 1.67
CA SER A 921 -44.20 -5.50 0.40
C SER A 921 -43.78 -6.97 0.45
N VAL A 922 -44.12 -7.64 1.55
CA VAL A 922 -43.83 -9.07 1.74
C VAL A 922 -44.77 -9.90 0.84
N GLY A 923 -44.21 -10.83 0.06
CA GLY A 923 -44.95 -11.59 -0.95
C GLY A 923 -46.06 -12.47 -0.36
N ALA A 924 -47.17 -12.61 -1.08
CA ALA A 924 -48.41 -13.27 -0.59
C ALA A 924 -48.24 -14.73 -0.12
N GLY A 925 -47.19 -15.43 -0.56
CA GLY A 925 -46.87 -16.80 -0.10
C GLY A 925 -46.23 -16.90 1.29
N SER A 926 -45.92 -15.77 1.94
CA SER A 926 -45.23 -15.70 3.26
C SER A 926 -46.16 -15.73 4.48
N GLY A 927 -47.48 -15.62 4.28
CA GLY A 927 -48.42 -15.38 5.38
C GLY A 927 -48.34 -13.98 6.01
N GLY A 928 -47.59 -13.04 5.42
CA GLY A 928 -47.48 -11.65 5.89
C GLY A 928 -46.29 -11.37 6.82
N PHE A 929 -45.39 -12.34 7.01
CA PHE A 929 -44.20 -12.23 7.85
C PHE A 929 -42.92 -12.24 7.01
N SER A 930 -41.93 -11.43 7.40
CA SER A 930 -40.66 -11.29 6.71
C SER A 930 -39.67 -12.43 6.94
N ARG A 931 -38.48 -12.31 6.34
CA ARG A 931 -37.25 -12.97 6.84
C ARG A 931 -36.97 -12.60 8.30
N LEU A 932 -36.16 -13.40 9.00
CA LEU A 932 -35.59 -13.01 10.29
C LEU A 932 -34.80 -11.69 10.13
N VAL A 933 -34.97 -10.81 11.11
CA VAL A 933 -34.27 -9.54 11.25
C VAL A 933 -34.03 -9.25 12.73
N CYS A 934 -32.97 -8.48 12.99
CA CYS A 934 -32.65 -7.91 14.30
C CYS A 934 -32.31 -6.44 14.07
N LEU A 935 -32.93 -5.52 14.80
CA LEU A 935 -32.53 -4.11 14.80
C LEU A 935 -31.38 -3.94 15.78
N ARG A 936 -30.19 -3.66 15.27
CA ARG A 936 -28.97 -3.45 16.06
C ARG A 936 -28.54 -1.99 15.93
N VAL A 937 -28.52 -1.26 17.04
CA VAL A 937 -28.02 0.11 17.14
C VAL A 937 -26.56 0.07 17.58
N HIS A 938 -25.67 0.70 16.80
CA HIS A 938 -24.22 0.63 16.95
C HIS A 938 -23.59 2.02 16.91
N PRO A 939 -23.55 2.73 18.05
CA PRO A 939 -22.74 3.93 18.21
C PRO A 939 -21.27 3.54 18.46
N THR A 940 -20.36 4.29 17.86
CA THR A 940 -18.92 4.29 18.16
C THR A 940 -18.56 5.65 18.74
N PHE A 941 -18.22 5.69 20.03
CA PHE A 941 -17.81 6.90 20.74
C PHE A 941 -16.30 7.07 20.69
N THR A 942 -15.84 8.30 20.47
CA THR A 942 -14.41 8.64 20.51
C THR A 942 -14.04 9.07 21.92
N LEU A 943 -13.04 8.44 22.52
CA LEU A 943 -12.67 8.68 23.92
C LEU A 943 -11.54 9.70 24.03
N LEU A 944 -11.79 10.83 24.70
CA LEU A 944 -10.78 11.85 24.96
C LEU A 944 -9.76 11.40 26.01
N HIS A 945 -10.23 10.72 27.06
CA HIS A 945 -9.41 10.19 28.16
C HIS A 945 -9.60 8.67 28.31
N PRO A 946 -9.18 7.84 27.33
CA PRO A 946 -9.57 6.43 27.24
C PRO A 946 -9.20 5.55 28.44
N THR A 947 -8.28 5.97 29.32
CA THR A 947 -7.92 5.26 30.56
C THR A 947 -8.78 5.66 31.78
N GLU A 948 -9.45 6.81 31.73
CA GLU A 948 -10.25 7.39 32.83
C GLU A 948 -11.76 7.28 32.57
N VAL A 949 -12.15 6.54 31.52
CA VAL A 949 -13.53 6.35 31.10
C VAL A 949 -14.07 5.00 31.60
N VAL A 950 -15.32 4.97 32.07
CA VAL A 950 -16.01 3.72 32.47
C VAL A 950 -17.44 3.69 31.94
N VAL A 951 -17.98 2.48 31.75
CA VAL A 951 -19.41 2.26 31.49
C VAL A 951 -20.10 1.84 32.77
N ALA A 952 -21.15 2.54 33.19
CA ALA A 952 -21.87 2.25 34.44
C ALA A 952 -23.39 2.13 34.22
N PHE A 953 -24.04 1.24 34.97
CA PHE A 953 -25.51 1.12 34.98
C PHE A 953 -26.05 0.33 36.19
N THR A 954 -27.38 0.33 36.35
CA THR A 954 -28.09 -0.63 37.19
C THR A 954 -28.79 -1.66 36.31
N ALA A 955 -28.49 -2.93 36.50
CA ALA A 955 -29.07 -4.03 35.73
C ALA A 955 -30.54 -4.30 36.13
N ILE A 956 -31.28 -5.04 35.30
CA ILE A 956 -32.69 -5.41 35.55
C ILE A 956 -32.86 -6.16 36.89
N ASN A 957 -31.89 -7.00 37.28
CA ASN A 957 -31.88 -7.66 38.60
C ASN A 957 -31.54 -6.73 39.80
N GLY A 958 -31.33 -5.43 39.58
CA GLY A 958 -30.98 -4.45 40.60
C GLY A 958 -29.49 -4.39 40.98
N SER A 959 -28.62 -5.21 40.38
CA SER A 959 -27.17 -5.10 40.59
C SER A 959 -26.60 -3.86 39.91
N LYS A 960 -25.63 -3.20 40.55
CA LYS A 960 -24.86 -2.11 39.93
C LYS A 960 -23.65 -2.70 39.21
N GLN A 961 -23.43 -2.26 37.97
CA GLN A 961 -22.32 -2.69 37.12
C GLN A 961 -21.46 -1.48 36.77
N GLU A 962 -20.14 -1.66 36.77
CA GLU A 962 -19.15 -0.69 36.31
C GLU A 962 -18.08 -1.46 35.52
N PHE A 963 -17.89 -1.14 34.25
CA PHE A 963 -16.91 -1.74 33.36
C PHE A 963 -15.80 -0.74 33.04
N PHE A 964 -14.57 -1.20 33.20
CA PHE A 964 -13.35 -0.45 32.92
C PHE A 964 -12.83 -0.77 31.51
N PRO A 965 -11.90 0.05 30.98
CA PRO A 965 -11.25 -0.22 29.69
C PRO A 965 -10.37 -1.47 29.77
N GLU A 966 -10.89 -2.60 29.29
CA GLU A 966 -10.17 -3.87 29.16
C GLU A 966 -10.22 -4.36 27.71
N SER A 967 -9.22 -5.12 27.28
CA SER A 967 -9.18 -5.67 25.91
C SER A 967 -10.17 -6.83 25.74
N GLY A 968 -11.40 -6.53 25.31
CA GLY A 968 -12.41 -7.55 25.02
C GLY A 968 -13.81 -7.01 24.69
N GLU A 969 -14.73 -7.94 24.48
CA GLU A 969 -16.16 -7.71 24.30
C GLU A 969 -16.93 -8.20 25.54
N VAL A 970 -17.89 -7.40 26.02
CA VAL A 970 -18.84 -7.76 27.07
C VAL A 970 -20.24 -7.82 26.48
N THR A 971 -20.79 -9.03 26.35
CA THR A 971 -22.19 -9.27 25.99
C THR A 971 -23.06 -9.33 27.26
N LEU A 972 -24.20 -8.63 27.27
CA LEU A 972 -25.17 -8.55 28.36
C LEU A 972 -26.55 -9.03 27.88
N GLU A 973 -27.07 -10.07 28.51
CA GLU A 973 -28.34 -10.71 28.15
C GLU A 973 -29.19 -11.02 29.41
N GLY A 974 -30.49 -11.27 29.24
CA GLY A 974 -31.40 -11.56 30.36
C GLY A 974 -31.47 -10.42 31.39
N ASP A 975 -31.45 -10.75 32.68
CA ASP A 975 -31.57 -9.79 33.78
C ASP A 975 -30.26 -9.02 34.11
N LEU A 976 -29.17 -9.31 33.39
CA LEU A 976 -27.88 -8.61 33.52
C LEU A 976 -27.79 -7.34 32.63
N ARG A 977 -28.78 -7.14 31.74
CA ARG A 977 -28.86 -5.95 30.89
C ARG A 977 -29.16 -4.69 31.72
N PRO A 978 -28.77 -3.49 31.24
CA PRO A 978 -29.16 -2.24 31.87
C PRO A 978 -30.69 -2.10 31.93
N ASN A 979 -31.21 -1.62 33.06
CA ASN A 979 -32.63 -1.40 33.28
C ASN A 979 -33.12 -0.10 32.62
N GLY A 980 -32.93 0.02 31.31
CA GLY A 980 -33.33 1.17 30.50
C GLY A 980 -32.45 2.43 30.64
N GLU A 981 -31.36 2.38 31.40
CA GLU A 981 -30.36 3.46 31.47
C GLU A 981 -28.95 2.85 31.63
N TRP A 982 -28.00 3.34 30.81
CA TRP A 982 -26.56 3.16 31.00
C TRP A 982 -25.81 4.45 30.64
N MET A 983 -24.62 4.64 31.20
CA MET A 983 -23.87 5.88 31.04
C MET A 983 -22.38 5.63 30.76
N LEU A 984 -21.84 6.43 29.86
CA LEU A 984 -20.41 6.55 29.58
C LEU A 984 -19.86 7.71 30.42
N VAL A 985 -19.01 7.39 31.40
CA VAL A 985 -18.49 8.34 32.39
C VAL A 985 -17.05 8.69 32.04
N ASP A 986 -16.75 9.96 31.77
CA ASP A 986 -15.38 10.46 31.70
C ASP A 986 -15.03 11.10 33.04
N LYS A 987 -14.24 10.38 33.86
CA LYS A 987 -13.86 10.83 35.21
C LYS A 987 -12.87 11.98 35.19
N CYS A 988 -12.15 12.20 34.09
CA CYS A 988 -11.20 13.29 33.92
C CYS A 988 -11.91 14.59 33.51
N ALA A 989 -12.91 14.49 32.63
CA ALA A 989 -13.70 15.64 32.17
C ALA A 989 -14.88 16.01 33.11
N GLY A 990 -15.24 15.14 34.06
CA GLY A 990 -16.31 15.41 35.03
C GLY A 990 -17.73 15.37 34.43
N VAL A 991 -17.90 14.58 33.37
CA VAL A 991 -19.13 14.49 32.59
C VAL A 991 -19.50 13.05 32.27
N SER A 992 -20.78 12.80 32.00
CA SER A 992 -21.28 11.51 31.58
C SER A 992 -22.31 11.64 30.48
N LEU A 993 -22.09 10.92 29.38
CA LEU A 993 -23.09 10.73 28.35
C LEU A 993 -24.01 9.59 28.77
N VAL A 994 -25.25 9.93 29.12
CA VAL A 994 -26.27 8.97 29.53
C VAL A 994 -27.09 8.57 28.32
N ASN A 995 -27.30 7.26 28.14
CA ASN A 995 -28.22 6.71 27.15
C ASN A 995 -29.39 6.00 27.85
N THR A 996 -30.60 6.50 27.65
CA THR A 996 -31.84 5.91 28.15
C THR A 996 -32.62 5.26 27.03
N PHE A 997 -33.21 4.08 27.27
CA PHE A 997 -33.91 3.28 26.27
C PHE A 997 -35.02 2.42 26.89
N ASP A 998 -35.94 1.92 26.07
CA ASP A 998 -36.97 0.97 26.53
C ASP A 998 -36.38 -0.45 26.68
N PRO A 999 -36.27 -1.01 27.90
CA PRO A 999 -35.66 -2.33 28.12
C PRO A 999 -36.50 -3.50 27.58
N SER A 1000 -37.76 -3.26 27.17
CA SER A 1000 -38.62 -4.26 26.51
C SER A 1000 -38.37 -4.37 25.01
N GLN A 1001 -37.75 -3.35 24.40
CA GLN A 1001 -37.41 -3.28 22.98
C GLN A 1001 -36.04 -3.90 22.67
N VAL A 1002 -35.17 -3.93 23.68
CA VAL A 1002 -33.82 -4.50 23.63
C VAL A 1002 -33.86 -5.94 24.16
N SER A 1003 -33.16 -6.88 23.52
CA SER A 1003 -32.96 -8.26 23.98
C SER A 1003 -31.54 -8.52 24.50
N LYS A 1004 -30.56 -7.76 23.98
CA LYS A 1004 -29.12 -7.88 24.25
C LYS A 1004 -28.46 -6.49 24.19
N CYS A 1005 -27.48 -6.25 25.07
CA CYS A 1005 -26.57 -5.11 24.98
C CYS A 1005 -25.14 -5.62 24.80
N LEU A 1006 -24.28 -4.86 24.12
CA LEU A 1006 -22.88 -5.23 23.89
C LEU A 1006 -21.98 -4.01 24.15
N VAL A 1007 -20.88 -4.21 24.87
CA VAL A 1007 -19.83 -3.20 25.09
C VAL A 1007 -18.52 -3.74 24.52
N HIS A 1008 -17.86 -2.97 23.65
CA HIS A 1008 -16.59 -3.35 23.04
C HIS A 1008 -15.61 -2.16 23.06
N TRP A 1009 -14.44 -2.36 23.66
CA TRP A 1009 -13.39 -1.34 23.79
C TRP A 1009 -12.34 -1.48 22.70
N GLY A 1010 -12.15 -0.43 21.91
CA GLY A 1010 -11.06 -0.35 20.93
C GLY A 1010 -9.91 0.54 21.40
N THR A 1011 -9.03 0.95 20.48
CA THR A 1011 -7.78 1.67 20.82
C THR A 1011 -8.00 3.19 20.80
N GLY A 1012 -8.91 3.67 21.65
CA GLY A 1012 -9.32 5.09 21.72
C GLY A 1012 -10.80 5.32 21.41
N ASP A 1013 -11.57 4.26 21.18
CA ASP A 1013 -13.00 4.27 20.94
C ASP A 1013 -13.74 3.20 21.75
N LEU A 1014 -15.06 3.33 21.82
CA LEU A 1014 -15.96 2.43 22.54
C LEU A 1014 -17.27 2.24 21.78
N ASN A 1015 -17.70 1.00 21.62
CA ASN A 1015 -19.05 0.65 21.17
C ASN A 1015 -19.96 0.33 22.36
N MET A 1016 -21.18 0.88 22.35
CA MET A 1016 -22.24 0.58 23.33
C MET A 1016 -23.54 0.28 22.59
N GLU A 1017 -23.76 -0.99 22.26
CA GLU A 1017 -24.80 -1.42 21.32
C GLU A 1017 -26.10 -1.85 22.00
N LEU A 1018 -27.23 -1.59 21.33
CA LEU A 1018 -28.55 -2.09 21.69
C LEU A 1018 -29.07 -2.99 20.58
N TRP A 1019 -29.44 -4.22 20.90
CA TRP A 1019 -29.96 -5.20 19.94
C TRP A 1019 -31.40 -5.55 20.30
N SER A 1020 -32.30 -5.57 19.32
CA SER A 1020 -33.65 -6.12 19.50
C SER A 1020 -33.60 -7.65 19.63
N GLU A 1021 -34.75 -8.28 19.83
CA GLU A 1021 -34.88 -9.72 19.53
C GLU A 1021 -34.68 -9.98 18.01
N GLU A 1022 -34.23 -11.17 17.65
CA GLU A 1022 -34.19 -11.64 16.26
C GLU A 1022 -35.49 -12.39 15.93
N ARG A 1023 -36.33 -11.83 15.05
CA ARG A 1023 -37.61 -12.45 14.64
C ARG A 1023 -38.10 -11.95 13.28
N PRO A 1024 -39.15 -12.58 12.70
CA PRO A 1024 -39.89 -11.98 11.60
C PRO A 1024 -40.65 -10.72 12.06
N VAL A 1025 -40.79 -9.75 11.15
CA VAL A 1025 -41.69 -8.61 11.33
C VAL A 1025 -42.88 -8.69 10.38
N SER A 1026 -43.99 -8.10 10.80
CA SER A 1026 -45.15 -7.82 9.95
C SER A 1026 -45.43 -6.31 9.97
N LYS A 1027 -46.40 -5.85 9.18
CA LYS A 1027 -46.82 -4.44 9.20
C LYS A 1027 -47.37 -4.01 10.57
N ASP A 1028 -47.98 -4.95 11.29
CA ASP A 1028 -48.61 -4.72 12.59
C ASP A 1028 -47.67 -5.04 13.78
N THR A 1029 -46.53 -5.69 13.50
CA THR A 1029 -45.52 -6.10 14.51
C THR A 1029 -44.09 -5.75 14.07
N PRO A 1030 -43.76 -4.45 13.94
CA PRO A 1030 -42.39 -4.03 13.64
C PRO A 1030 -41.43 -4.41 14.77
N LEU A 1031 -40.12 -4.36 14.48
CA LEU A 1031 -39.10 -4.20 15.52
C LEU A 1031 -38.84 -2.71 15.70
N THR A 1032 -38.68 -2.26 16.93
CA THR A 1032 -38.43 -0.85 17.28
C THR A 1032 -37.33 -0.77 18.32
N ILE A 1033 -36.47 0.23 18.24
CA ILE A 1033 -35.62 0.68 19.35
C ILE A 1033 -35.77 2.20 19.44
N CYS A 1034 -36.28 2.67 20.57
CA CYS A 1034 -36.32 4.07 20.94
C CYS A 1034 -35.32 4.34 22.06
N HIS A 1035 -34.39 5.26 21.83
CA HIS A 1035 -33.44 5.68 22.85
C HIS A 1035 -33.12 7.18 22.79
N GLN A 1036 -32.50 7.68 23.85
CA GLN A 1036 -32.21 9.10 24.06
C GLN A 1036 -30.78 9.28 24.58
N TYR A 1037 -30.15 10.41 24.27
CA TYR A 1037 -28.86 10.81 24.84
C TYR A 1037 -29.00 12.14 25.58
N GLU A 1038 -28.45 12.18 26.80
CA GLU A 1038 -28.37 13.37 27.65
C GLU A 1038 -26.95 13.49 28.23
N LEU A 1039 -26.38 14.70 28.26
CA LEU A 1039 -25.13 14.95 28.98
C LEU A 1039 -25.41 15.40 30.42
N ARG A 1040 -24.87 14.67 31.40
CA ARG A 1040 -24.94 15.02 32.83
C ARG A 1040 -23.54 15.36 33.36
N GLN A 1041 -23.44 16.37 34.24
CA GLN A 1041 -22.22 16.59 35.02
C GLN A 1041 -22.16 15.57 36.16
N THR A 1042 -20.98 15.00 36.41
CA THR A 1042 -20.76 14.14 37.58
C THR A 1042 -20.32 14.97 38.78
N CYS A 1043 -20.93 14.73 39.94
CA CYS A 1043 -20.53 15.34 41.22
C CYS A 1043 -19.37 14.60 41.87
#